data_AF-A0A060WJ96-F1
#
_entry.id   AF-A0A060WJ96-F1
#
_cell.length_a   1.000
_cell.length_b   1.000
_cell.length_c   1.000
_cell.angle_alpha   90.00
_cell.angle_beta   90.00
_cell.angle_gamma   90.00
#
_symmetry.space_group_name_H-M   'P 1'
#
loop_
_entity.id
_entity.type
_entity.pdbx_description
1 polymer ?
#
loop_
_entity_poly.entity_id
_entity_poly.type
_entity_poly.pdbx_seq_one_letter_code
_entity_poly.pdbx_strand_id
1 'polypeptide(L)'
;MKPGKHQITVTARSEHYRDGIEKQLLVVPEGVEMAKLEERLLQPDFMNGKQTGEVNINLKNMLPDTVSSTYITLEGDSLADTVINSIGGAVLSKLIKMPGGCVEQNLVSMTAPIIATHYLDHANAWEEVGVEKRAEALEYVKLGYQRHLSYKNSDDTYPPYSHGRIPSTWVTAYTAKVFAMVYMFGDVEDIRVCKPLKFLVKKQNSAGIFQEDAPINSLRLTGGIYTEGDVATTAFVLIAMQETLGICKDIDTDLDGAMKNASDYIFNALPAQSSPYSVAISSYALALTKKPEWKEKILKELDRTSTEGTHWGGNDDKGVEATGYALSALVTLGELKRSEAVSDWLVAKSQANGQFGNTQCTIVVFQALSLFQKQKPAPPGNDIRVSLSVNSPVRTGQSSSIKWNLDQRSRFMSRSERIPQLTDFTFEAKGSGRAKLKVLTTYYAMLVKEQSVCKGFNMSHSIEKMNEAQAPDGVVGVYKLTICVRPLEGTSNKMTILDVSLPSGFVPDYTSLNELLSRKDKLIHFYQLDKELSDKGSLIIHIYDLSPSPNSDYCVPVTLYQEFTVRLLQPSSIRVYSYYQSEKSCTSFYSPFKSSTDEDIICSKNGCACIDKNCPSVKKAQLLTASDREDEACFGTNPVYNIQVKHIQEDENTLIKYKMEIQKAYKLGNDLQVDVKTERDFYAHRMCQTSLGLKKDKLYLFIGNPKDIIVGDDGSYSYVLSGNTWLEEFESGGKQETFLNKLETSGCST
;
A
#
# COMPACT_ATOMS: atom_id res chain seq x y z
N MET A 1 -12.25 0.51 23.62
CA MET A 1 -12.72 1.71 22.90
C MET A 1 -13.03 1.33 21.47
N LYS A 2 -14.03 1.95 20.83
CA LYS A 2 -14.30 1.70 19.40
C LYS A 2 -13.20 2.33 18.53
N PRO A 3 -12.84 1.74 17.37
CA PRO A 3 -11.97 2.40 16.41
C PRO A 3 -12.51 3.76 15.95
N GLY A 4 -11.62 4.70 15.62
CA GLY A 4 -11.96 6.03 15.10
C GLY A 4 -11.31 7.18 15.87
N LYS A 5 -11.70 8.41 15.50
CA LYS A 5 -11.24 9.65 16.15
C LYS A 5 -12.16 9.98 17.33
N HIS A 6 -11.58 10.09 18.52
CA HIS A 6 -12.27 10.45 19.75
C HIS A 6 -11.75 11.77 20.27
N GLN A 7 -12.63 12.65 20.74
CA GLN A 7 -12.21 13.90 21.36
C GLN A 7 -11.91 13.68 22.83
N ILE A 8 -10.76 14.17 23.28
CA ILE A 8 -10.36 14.18 24.69
C ILE A 8 -10.18 15.62 25.12
N THR A 9 -11.01 16.03 26.08
CA THR A 9 -11.00 17.37 26.66
C THR A 9 -10.48 17.29 28.09
N VAL A 10 -9.41 18.03 28.37
CA VAL A 10 -8.86 18.19 29.72
C VAL A 10 -9.13 19.63 30.14
N THR A 11 -9.78 19.82 31.28
CA THR A 11 -10.02 21.17 31.83
C THR A 11 -9.35 21.31 33.18
N ALA A 12 -8.75 22.47 33.42
CA ALA A 12 -8.13 22.83 34.68
C ALA A 12 -8.82 24.07 35.25
N ARG A 13 -8.97 24.13 36.57
CA ARG A 13 -9.61 25.24 37.28
C ARG A 13 -8.80 25.63 38.51
N SER A 14 -8.65 26.93 38.72
CA SER A 14 -8.26 27.57 39.98
C SER A 14 -9.42 28.41 40.54
N GLU A 15 -9.23 29.10 41.66
CA GLU A 15 -10.26 29.99 42.22
C GLU A 15 -10.67 31.12 41.26
N HIS A 16 -9.76 31.61 40.42
CA HIS A 16 -9.98 32.78 39.56
C HIS A 16 -9.95 32.49 38.06
N TYR A 17 -9.46 31.31 37.65
CA TYR A 17 -9.29 30.99 36.24
C TYR A 17 -9.77 29.57 35.93
N ARG A 18 -10.29 29.39 34.71
CA ARG A 18 -10.59 28.09 34.12
C ARG A 18 -9.97 28.06 32.73
N ASP A 19 -9.30 26.96 32.42
CA ASP A 19 -8.72 26.70 31.12
C ASP A 19 -9.04 25.26 30.68
N GLY A 20 -8.95 24.98 29.38
CA GLY A 20 -9.21 23.68 28.82
C GLY A 20 -8.53 23.45 27.48
N ILE A 21 -8.01 22.25 27.30
CA ILE A 21 -7.39 21.80 26.05
C ILE A 21 -8.20 20.62 25.52
N GLU A 22 -8.55 20.68 24.24
CA GLU A 22 -9.18 19.58 23.52
C GLU A 22 -8.21 19.05 22.46
N LYS A 23 -8.02 17.73 22.44
CA LYS A 23 -7.22 17.04 21.43
C LYS A 23 -7.94 15.81 20.91
N GLN A 24 -7.68 15.45 19.66
CA GLN A 24 -8.21 14.22 19.07
C GLN A 24 -7.27 13.04 19.33
N LEU A 25 -7.82 11.93 19.82
CA LEU A 25 -7.18 10.62 19.94
C LEU A 25 -7.66 9.72 18.80
N LEU A 26 -6.75 9.24 17.96
CA LEU A 26 -7.04 8.22 16.95
C LEU A 26 -6.87 6.82 17.57
N VAL A 27 -7.94 6.03 17.59
CA VAL A 27 -7.93 4.62 18.01
C VAL A 27 -8.00 3.76 16.75
N VAL A 28 -6.94 3.01 16.47
CA VAL A 28 -6.82 2.12 15.31
C VAL A 28 -7.13 0.68 15.76
N PRO A 29 -7.85 -0.14 14.96
CA PRO A 29 -8.02 -1.56 15.25
C PRO A 29 -6.68 -2.30 15.34
N GLU A 30 -6.69 -3.44 16.02
CA GLU A 30 -5.56 -4.38 15.97
C GLU A 30 -5.40 -4.99 14.56
N GLY A 31 -4.34 -5.78 14.33
CA GLY A 31 -4.05 -6.38 13.02
C GLY A 31 -3.46 -5.44 11.97
N VAL A 32 -3.62 -5.80 10.69
CA VAL A 32 -3.12 -5.06 9.52
C VAL A 32 -4.27 -4.71 8.59
N GLU A 33 -4.31 -3.46 8.12
CA GLU A 33 -5.26 -3.04 7.10
C GLU A 33 -4.91 -3.70 5.75
N MET A 34 -5.89 -4.41 5.19
CA MET A 34 -5.80 -5.10 3.92
C MET A 34 -6.75 -4.43 2.92
N ALA A 35 -6.33 -4.36 1.66
CA ALA A 35 -7.14 -3.86 0.56
C ALA A 35 -7.29 -4.95 -0.50
N LYS A 36 -8.54 -5.27 -0.87
CA LYS A 36 -8.87 -6.16 -1.98
C LYS A 36 -9.53 -5.34 -3.08
N LEU A 37 -9.03 -5.46 -4.30
CA LEU A 37 -9.47 -4.67 -5.43
C LEU A 37 -9.89 -5.58 -6.59
N GLU A 38 -11.10 -5.37 -7.08
CA GLU A 38 -11.68 -6.09 -8.22
C GLU A 38 -12.16 -5.09 -9.28
N GLU A 39 -11.93 -5.41 -10.55
CA GLU A 39 -12.26 -4.51 -11.67
C GLU A 39 -13.02 -5.23 -12.79
N ARG A 40 -13.92 -4.49 -13.45
CA ARG A 40 -14.68 -4.94 -14.62
C ARG A 40 -14.75 -3.83 -15.66
N LEU A 41 -14.38 -4.14 -16.91
CA LEU A 41 -14.59 -3.25 -18.06
C LEU A 41 -16.03 -3.39 -18.55
N LEU A 42 -16.70 -2.26 -18.77
CA LEU A 42 -18.08 -2.17 -19.23
C LEU A 42 -18.11 -1.64 -20.67
N GLN A 43 -18.62 -2.45 -21.59
CA GLN A 43 -18.73 -2.17 -23.02
C GLN A 43 -20.05 -2.76 -23.57
N PRO A 44 -21.22 -2.16 -23.22
CA PRO A 44 -22.51 -2.77 -23.54
C PRO A 44 -22.75 -2.93 -25.05
N ASP A 45 -22.24 -2.04 -25.90
CA ASP A 45 -22.37 -2.14 -27.36
C ASP A 45 -21.76 -3.42 -27.95
N PHE A 46 -20.63 -3.88 -27.40
CA PHE A 46 -20.01 -5.14 -27.82
C PHE A 46 -20.81 -6.36 -27.32
N MET A 47 -21.78 -6.15 -26.44
CA MET A 47 -22.63 -7.14 -25.79
C MET A 47 -24.12 -6.91 -26.12
N ASN A 48 -24.45 -6.52 -27.35
CA ASN A 48 -25.82 -6.27 -27.82
C ASN A 48 -26.58 -5.19 -27.01
N GLY A 49 -25.87 -4.15 -26.57
CA GLY A 49 -26.41 -3.00 -25.84
C GLY A 49 -26.66 -3.22 -24.34
N LYS A 50 -26.31 -4.39 -23.79
CA LYS A 50 -26.51 -4.73 -22.37
C LYS A 50 -25.42 -5.67 -21.83
N GLN A 51 -24.80 -5.30 -20.72
CA GLN A 51 -23.82 -6.13 -20.01
C GLN A 51 -24.23 -6.35 -18.55
N THR A 52 -24.09 -7.58 -18.04
CA THR A 52 -24.41 -7.95 -16.64
C THR A 52 -23.29 -8.78 -16.02
N GLY A 53 -23.14 -8.75 -14.69
CA GLY A 53 -22.17 -9.57 -13.97
C GLY A 53 -22.38 -9.58 -12.45
N GLU A 54 -21.54 -10.37 -11.75
CA GLU A 54 -21.56 -10.57 -10.29
C GLU A 54 -20.17 -10.29 -9.70
N VAL A 55 -20.12 -9.80 -8.46
CA VAL A 55 -18.90 -9.46 -7.71
C VAL A 55 -18.95 -10.13 -6.34
N ASN A 56 -17.91 -10.89 -6.00
CA ASN A 56 -17.84 -11.72 -4.79
C ASN A 56 -16.87 -11.15 -3.74
N ILE A 57 -17.40 -10.69 -2.61
CA ILE A 57 -16.67 -10.08 -1.50
C ILE A 57 -16.30 -11.14 -0.46
N ASN A 58 -15.32 -11.99 -0.81
CA ASN A 58 -14.68 -12.89 0.15
C ASN A 58 -13.46 -12.22 0.79
N LEU A 59 -13.54 -11.93 2.10
CA LEU A 59 -12.50 -11.31 2.93
C LEU A 59 -11.90 -12.36 3.89
N LYS A 60 -10.64 -12.72 3.67
CA LYS A 60 -9.95 -13.72 4.50
C LYS A 60 -9.40 -13.11 5.77
N ASN A 61 -9.52 -13.82 6.89
CA ASN A 61 -8.93 -13.50 8.19
C ASN A 61 -9.35 -12.13 8.74
N MET A 62 -10.53 -11.61 8.41
CA MET A 62 -11.00 -10.32 8.93
C MET A 62 -11.14 -10.36 10.46
N LEU A 63 -10.70 -9.31 11.13
CA LEU A 63 -10.77 -9.20 12.59
C LEU A 63 -12.22 -9.09 13.07
N PRO A 64 -12.61 -9.86 14.09
CA PRO A 64 -13.90 -9.70 14.77
C PRO A 64 -14.08 -8.25 15.25
N ASP A 65 -15.32 -7.75 15.25
CA ASP A 65 -15.69 -6.40 15.69
C ASP A 65 -15.07 -5.22 14.89
N THR A 66 -14.45 -5.50 13.72
CA THR A 66 -14.08 -4.48 12.73
C THR A 66 -15.12 -4.39 11.60
N VAL A 67 -15.17 -3.24 10.92
CA VAL A 67 -16.07 -3.02 9.78
C VAL A 67 -15.28 -2.93 8.49
N SER A 68 -15.68 -3.71 7.49
CA SER A 68 -15.18 -3.56 6.13
C SER A 68 -15.84 -2.35 5.48
N SER A 69 -15.08 -1.64 4.65
CA SER A 69 -15.57 -0.54 3.84
C SER A 69 -15.34 -0.88 2.37
N THR A 70 -16.42 -1.02 1.61
CA THR A 70 -16.33 -1.22 0.17
C THR A 70 -16.65 0.08 -0.55
N TYR A 71 -15.73 0.52 -1.40
CA TYR A 71 -15.89 1.64 -2.31
C TYR A 71 -16.21 1.06 -3.68
N ILE A 72 -17.43 1.28 -4.15
CA ILE A 72 -17.81 0.97 -5.53
C ILE A 72 -17.62 2.25 -6.31
N THR A 73 -16.82 2.19 -7.37
CA THR A 73 -16.51 3.33 -8.22
C THR A 73 -16.84 3.00 -9.66
N LEU A 74 -17.63 3.85 -10.31
CA LEU A 74 -17.88 3.79 -11.74
C LEU A 74 -17.19 4.95 -12.44
N GLU A 75 -16.47 4.62 -13.50
CA GLU A 75 -15.58 5.54 -14.21
C GLU A 75 -15.95 5.50 -15.69
N GLY A 76 -16.17 6.65 -16.32
CA GLY A 76 -16.48 6.72 -17.74
C GLY A 76 -15.25 6.43 -18.58
N ASP A 77 -14.31 7.35 -18.59
CA ASP A 77 -13.04 7.12 -19.27
C ASP A 77 -12.04 6.45 -18.33
N SER A 78 -11.62 5.23 -18.67
CA SER A 78 -10.52 4.53 -18.00
C SER A 78 -9.20 5.32 -18.00
N LEU A 79 -9.02 6.25 -18.94
CA LEU A 79 -7.91 7.21 -18.91
C LEU A 79 -8.10 8.28 -17.83
N ALA A 80 -9.32 8.75 -17.61
CA ALA A 80 -9.63 9.76 -16.59
C ALA A 80 -9.10 9.32 -15.24
N ASP A 81 -9.34 8.06 -14.88
CA ASP A 81 -8.99 7.56 -13.58
C ASP A 81 -7.50 7.37 -13.40
N THR A 82 -6.80 6.95 -14.45
CA THR A 82 -5.34 6.89 -14.49
C THR A 82 -4.77 8.31 -14.24
N VAL A 83 -5.33 9.33 -14.90
CA VAL A 83 -4.92 10.74 -14.78
C VAL A 83 -5.31 11.37 -13.45
N ILE A 84 -6.54 11.13 -12.96
CA ILE A 84 -7.06 11.62 -11.68
C ILE A 84 -6.31 10.96 -10.52
N ASN A 85 -6.02 9.66 -10.61
CA ASN A 85 -5.18 8.96 -9.62
C ASN A 85 -3.72 9.45 -9.65
N SER A 86 -3.28 10.06 -10.76
CA SER A 86 -1.98 10.73 -10.86
C SER A 86 -1.99 12.18 -10.32
N ILE A 87 -3.15 12.70 -9.88
CA ILE A 87 -3.37 14.12 -9.48
C ILE A 87 -4.14 14.30 -8.15
N GLY A 88 -4.96 13.35 -7.70
CA GLY A 88 -6.07 13.62 -6.75
C GLY A 88 -6.03 12.94 -5.38
N GLY A 89 -5.86 13.77 -4.32
CA GLY A 89 -5.92 13.55 -2.85
C GLY A 89 -6.05 12.14 -2.25
N ALA A 90 -7.13 11.44 -2.56
CA ALA A 90 -7.69 10.44 -1.65
C ALA A 90 -7.21 9.00 -1.89
N VAL A 91 -6.49 8.75 -3.00
CA VAL A 91 -5.74 7.50 -3.25
C VAL A 91 -4.22 7.78 -3.33
N LEU A 92 -3.82 9.03 -3.07
CA LEU A 92 -2.51 9.59 -3.39
C LEU A 92 -1.35 9.19 -2.50
N SER A 93 -1.56 8.63 -1.32
CA SER A 93 -0.42 8.32 -0.43
C SER A 93 0.55 7.29 -1.04
N LYS A 94 0.10 6.49 -2.02
CA LYS A 94 0.94 5.45 -2.64
C LYS A 94 1.73 5.90 -3.88
N LEU A 95 1.37 7.02 -4.52
CA LEU A 95 2.01 7.46 -5.77
C LEU A 95 2.50 8.90 -5.78
N ILE A 96 1.93 9.79 -4.96
CA ILE A 96 2.58 11.04 -4.59
C ILE A 96 3.33 10.79 -3.29
N LYS A 97 4.56 10.31 -3.44
CA LYS A 97 5.56 10.51 -2.39
C LYS A 97 6.11 11.91 -2.57
N MET A 98 6.28 12.66 -1.48
CA MET A 98 7.14 13.83 -1.47
C MET A 98 8.42 13.50 -2.27
N PRO A 99 8.75 14.26 -3.34
CA PRO A 99 9.92 13.97 -4.16
C PRO A 99 11.12 13.86 -3.26
N GLY A 100 11.81 12.73 -3.26
CA GLY A 100 12.84 12.41 -2.27
C GLY A 100 13.58 11.10 -2.58
N GLY A 101 14.78 10.97 -2.01
CA GLY A 101 15.68 9.85 -2.30
C GLY A 101 16.76 10.16 -3.35
N CYS A 102 17.09 9.19 -4.21
CA CYS A 102 18.10 9.33 -5.29
C CYS A 102 17.64 10.26 -6.42
N VAL A 103 18.58 10.64 -7.31
CA VAL A 103 18.31 11.31 -8.61
C VAL A 103 17.17 10.62 -9.38
N GLU A 104 17.24 9.29 -9.47
CA GLU A 104 16.22 8.43 -10.08
C GLU A 104 14.85 8.58 -9.43
N GLN A 105 14.79 8.46 -8.11
CA GLN A 105 13.52 8.45 -7.36
C GLN A 105 12.85 9.82 -7.43
N ASN A 106 13.64 10.89 -7.41
CA ASN A 106 13.18 12.24 -7.61
C ASN A 106 12.57 12.42 -9.02
N LEU A 107 13.26 11.96 -10.07
CA LEU A 107 12.73 11.98 -11.44
C LEU A 107 11.41 11.19 -11.55
N VAL A 108 11.33 9.99 -10.99
CA VAL A 108 10.09 9.20 -10.93
C VAL A 108 8.94 10.00 -10.30
N SER A 109 9.18 10.58 -9.13
CA SER A 109 8.16 11.33 -8.37
C SER A 109 7.75 12.65 -9.04
N MET A 110 8.62 13.22 -9.87
CA MET A 110 8.32 14.44 -10.63
C MET A 110 7.54 14.14 -11.91
N THR A 111 7.91 13.09 -12.64
CA THR A 111 7.35 12.87 -13.98
C THR A 111 5.87 12.50 -13.94
N ALA A 112 5.41 11.82 -12.89
CA ALA A 112 4.00 11.47 -12.73
C ALA A 112 3.06 12.71 -12.68
N PRO A 113 3.23 13.68 -11.78
CA PRO A 113 2.38 14.88 -11.75
C PRO A 113 2.54 15.74 -13.01
N ILE A 114 3.73 15.81 -13.62
CA ILE A 114 3.95 16.53 -14.89
C ILE A 114 3.05 15.98 -16.00
N ILE A 115 3.11 14.66 -16.22
CA ILE A 115 2.40 14.02 -17.32
C ILE A 115 0.90 14.07 -17.12
N ALA A 116 0.45 13.88 -15.89
CA ALA A 116 -0.96 13.96 -15.57
C ALA A 116 -1.49 15.39 -15.79
N THR A 117 -0.72 16.41 -15.38
CA THR A 117 -1.04 17.82 -15.64
C THR A 117 -1.13 18.10 -17.14
N HIS A 118 -0.16 17.59 -17.92
CA HIS A 118 -0.18 17.70 -19.39
C HIS A 118 -1.44 17.05 -19.98
N TYR A 119 -1.83 15.86 -19.55
CA TYR A 119 -3.04 15.23 -20.04
C TYR A 119 -4.26 16.09 -19.75
N LEU A 120 -4.46 16.54 -18.49
CA LEU A 120 -5.65 17.31 -18.11
C LEU A 120 -5.72 18.68 -18.79
N ASP A 121 -4.57 19.35 -18.97
CA ASP A 121 -4.48 20.60 -19.73
C ASP A 121 -4.96 20.38 -21.17
N HIS A 122 -4.55 19.29 -21.83
CA HIS A 122 -4.95 19.00 -23.21
C HIS A 122 -6.38 18.48 -23.35
N ALA A 123 -6.86 17.72 -22.35
CA ALA A 123 -8.23 17.22 -22.31
C ALA A 123 -9.24 18.29 -21.87
N ASN A 124 -8.78 19.47 -21.41
CA ASN A 124 -9.59 20.51 -20.78
C ASN A 124 -10.48 19.97 -19.65
N ALA A 125 -9.92 19.08 -18.83
CA ALA A 125 -10.68 18.27 -17.87
C ALA A 125 -10.48 18.70 -16.39
N TRP A 126 -9.86 19.85 -16.12
CA TRP A 126 -9.60 20.31 -14.74
C TRP A 126 -10.86 20.59 -13.92
N GLU A 127 -11.93 21.06 -14.56
CA GLU A 127 -13.23 21.27 -13.89
C GLU A 127 -13.79 19.97 -13.31
N GLU A 128 -13.46 18.83 -13.91
CA GLU A 128 -13.94 17.50 -13.52
C GLU A 128 -13.09 16.88 -12.41
N VAL A 129 -11.85 17.34 -12.24
CA VAL A 129 -10.87 16.81 -11.27
C VAL A 129 -10.77 17.67 -10.00
N GLY A 130 -11.02 18.97 -10.13
CA GLY A 130 -10.78 20.00 -9.10
C GLY A 130 -9.71 20.96 -9.60
N VAL A 131 -10.12 22.19 -9.94
CA VAL A 131 -9.23 23.21 -10.53
C VAL A 131 -8.08 23.56 -9.60
N GLU A 132 -8.31 23.47 -8.29
CA GLU A 132 -7.31 23.65 -7.23
C GLU A 132 -6.16 22.64 -7.27
N LYS A 133 -6.41 21.41 -7.75
CA LYS A 133 -5.38 20.36 -7.83
C LYS A 133 -4.33 20.65 -8.88
N ARG A 134 -4.64 21.49 -9.87
CA ARG A 134 -3.64 21.97 -10.83
C ARG A 134 -2.52 22.73 -10.12
N ALA A 135 -2.86 23.57 -9.14
CA ALA A 135 -1.87 24.32 -8.38
C ALA A 135 -1.01 23.41 -7.51
N GLU A 136 -1.62 22.42 -6.83
CA GLU A 136 -0.92 21.43 -6.02
C GLU A 136 0.05 20.59 -6.86
N ALA A 137 -0.38 20.10 -8.03
CA ALA A 137 0.49 19.37 -8.95
C ALA A 137 1.70 20.20 -9.37
N LEU A 138 1.50 21.47 -9.72
CA LEU A 138 2.59 22.39 -10.09
C LEU A 138 3.54 22.67 -8.92
N GLU A 139 3.05 22.75 -7.69
CA GLU A 139 3.88 22.90 -6.50
C GLU A 139 4.81 21.69 -6.30
N TYR A 140 4.30 20.46 -6.46
CA TYR A 140 5.13 19.25 -6.39
C TYR A 140 6.17 19.20 -7.51
N VAL A 141 5.79 19.60 -8.73
CA VAL A 141 6.73 19.69 -9.86
C VAL A 141 7.85 20.68 -9.54
N LYS A 142 7.51 21.84 -8.97
CA LYS A 142 8.48 22.87 -8.56
C LYS A 142 9.42 22.36 -7.46
N LEU A 143 8.89 21.73 -6.43
CA LEU A 143 9.68 21.16 -5.33
C LEU A 143 10.65 20.08 -5.85
N GLY A 144 10.14 19.17 -6.68
CA GLY A 144 10.97 18.14 -7.29
C GLY A 144 12.05 18.73 -8.19
N TYR A 145 11.73 19.78 -8.97
CA TYR A 145 12.71 20.46 -9.82
C TYR A 145 13.84 21.09 -9.00
N GLN A 146 13.50 21.84 -7.96
CA GLN A 146 14.48 22.42 -7.04
C GLN A 146 15.37 21.35 -6.39
N ARG A 147 14.76 20.22 -5.98
CA ARG A 147 15.51 19.09 -5.45
C ARG A 147 16.42 18.47 -6.50
N HIS A 148 15.95 18.33 -7.74
CA HIS A 148 16.73 17.74 -8.83
C HIS A 148 18.00 18.53 -9.12
N LEU A 149 17.93 19.86 -9.06
CA LEU A 149 19.08 20.75 -9.23
C LEU A 149 20.21 20.47 -8.22
N SER A 150 19.89 19.94 -7.03
CA SER A 150 20.91 19.60 -6.01
C SER A 150 21.78 18.39 -6.39
N TYR A 151 21.31 17.52 -7.30
CA TYR A 151 22.06 16.34 -7.74
C TYR A 151 23.05 16.63 -8.87
N LYS A 152 22.92 17.79 -9.49
CA LYS A 152 23.69 18.24 -10.65
C LYS A 152 25.19 18.32 -10.33
N ASN A 153 26.04 17.74 -11.17
CA ASN A 153 27.49 17.89 -11.08
C ASN A 153 27.95 19.31 -11.45
N SER A 154 29.23 19.60 -11.22
CA SER A 154 29.84 20.89 -11.55
C SER A 154 29.79 21.22 -13.06
N ASP A 155 29.78 20.20 -13.91
CA ASP A 155 29.67 20.28 -15.37
C ASP A 155 28.22 20.22 -15.90
N ASP A 156 27.23 20.43 -15.02
CA ASP A 156 25.80 20.41 -15.34
C ASP A 156 25.25 19.05 -15.82
N THR A 157 25.99 17.96 -15.53
CA THR A 157 25.57 16.57 -15.79
C THR A 157 24.88 15.92 -14.59
N TYR A 158 24.21 14.80 -14.81
CA TYR A 158 23.45 14.10 -13.77
C TYR A 158 23.95 12.66 -13.56
N PRO A 159 24.41 12.32 -12.34
CA PRO A 159 24.75 10.95 -11.98
C PRO A 159 23.49 10.12 -11.63
N PRO A 160 23.55 8.78 -11.63
CA PRO A 160 22.38 7.94 -11.38
C PRO A 160 21.83 7.97 -9.95
N TYR A 161 22.67 8.26 -8.94
CA TYR A 161 22.29 8.09 -7.53
C TYR A 161 22.52 9.32 -6.65
N SER A 162 23.74 9.88 -6.68
CA SER A 162 24.13 11.01 -5.83
C SER A 162 25.16 11.90 -6.52
N HIS A 163 25.17 13.18 -6.15
CA HIS A 163 26.11 14.19 -6.62
C HIS A 163 27.57 13.74 -6.50
N GLY A 164 28.41 14.14 -7.47
CA GLY A 164 29.85 13.86 -7.46
C GLY A 164 30.25 12.48 -7.97
N ARG A 165 29.33 11.75 -8.61
CA ARG A 165 29.61 10.48 -9.31
C ARG A 165 29.70 10.69 -10.83
N ILE A 166 30.21 9.66 -11.52
CA ILE A 166 30.26 9.60 -12.98
C ILE A 166 28.85 9.84 -13.55
N PRO A 167 28.69 10.76 -14.52
CA PRO A 167 27.39 11.06 -15.10
C PRO A 167 26.87 9.92 -15.96
N SER A 168 25.56 9.70 -15.91
CA SER A 168 24.88 8.74 -16.79
C SER A 168 24.33 9.47 -18.02
N THR A 169 24.55 8.89 -19.19
CA THR A 169 24.02 9.41 -20.46
C THR A 169 22.50 9.36 -20.46
N TRP A 170 21.93 8.24 -20.03
CA TRP A 170 20.49 8.04 -19.93
C TRP A 170 19.84 8.99 -18.92
N VAL A 171 20.39 9.13 -17.71
CA VAL A 171 19.82 10.02 -16.68
C VAL A 171 19.92 11.48 -17.10
N THR A 172 21.01 11.86 -17.76
CA THR A 172 21.20 13.22 -18.28
C THR A 172 20.21 13.52 -19.41
N ALA A 173 20.01 12.58 -20.35
CA ALA A 173 19.01 12.70 -21.42
C ALA A 173 17.59 12.77 -20.85
N TYR A 174 17.25 11.90 -19.92
CA TYR A 174 15.93 11.89 -19.29
C TYR A 174 15.68 13.15 -18.47
N THR A 175 16.70 13.69 -17.79
CA THR A 175 16.61 14.98 -17.10
C THR A 175 16.29 16.12 -18.07
N ALA A 176 16.97 16.19 -19.22
CA ALA A 176 16.70 17.19 -20.24
C ALA A 176 15.26 17.11 -20.75
N LYS A 177 14.78 15.89 -21.03
CA LYS A 177 13.40 15.61 -21.42
C LYS A 177 12.40 16.08 -20.34
N VAL A 178 12.61 15.71 -19.09
CA VAL A 178 11.73 16.11 -17.98
C VAL A 178 11.74 17.63 -17.80
N PHE A 179 12.90 18.28 -17.88
CA PHE A 179 13.00 19.74 -17.78
C PHE A 179 12.30 20.45 -18.92
N ALA A 180 12.34 19.92 -20.15
CA ALA A 180 11.55 20.44 -21.26
C ALA A 180 10.03 20.34 -21.00
N MET A 181 9.58 19.26 -20.34
CA MET A 181 8.17 19.14 -19.95
C MET A 181 7.77 20.14 -18.85
N VAL A 182 8.66 20.41 -17.88
CA VAL A 182 8.43 21.42 -16.83
C VAL A 182 8.49 22.84 -17.37
N TYR A 183 9.34 23.10 -18.37
CA TYR A 183 9.48 24.40 -19.02
C TYR A 183 8.13 24.94 -19.53
N MET A 184 7.25 24.05 -19.99
CA MET A 184 5.89 24.41 -20.44
C MET A 184 5.01 25.01 -19.34
N PHE A 185 5.39 24.89 -18.06
CA PHE A 185 4.67 25.47 -16.92
C PHE A 185 5.28 26.78 -16.40
N GLY A 186 6.38 27.28 -16.98
CA GLY A 186 6.90 28.63 -16.75
C GLY A 186 7.98 28.81 -15.68
N ASP A 187 8.45 27.74 -15.03
CA ASP A 187 9.36 27.80 -13.87
C ASP A 187 10.82 27.32 -14.15
N VAL A 188 11.25 27.24 -15.42
CA VAL A 188 12.59 26.70 -15.80
C VAL A 188 13.32 27.65 -16.74
N GLU A 189 14.57 27.99 -16.40
CA GLU A 189 15.46 28.75 -17.30
C GLU A 189 15.91 27.89 -18.50
N ASP A 190 15.92 28.44 -19.71
CA ASP A 190 16.36 27.77 -20.95
C ASP A 190 17.69 27.03 -20.76
N ILE A 191 18.65 27.71 -20.11
CA ILE A 191 20.00 27.19 -19.88
C ILE A 191 20.01 25.86 -19.10
N ARG A 192 18.99 25.62 -18.25
CA ARG A 192 18.88 24.40 -17.44
C ARG A 192 18.42 23.21 -18.28
N VAL A 193 17.60 23.45 -19.29
CA VAL A 193 17.16 22.41 -20.25
C VAL A 193 18.30 22.10 -21.23
N CYS A 194 19.02 23.12 -21.68
CA CYS A 194 19.91 23.01 -22.84
C CYS A 194 21.33 22.54 -22.51
N LYS A 195 21.87 22.87 -21.33
CA LYS A 195 23.23 22.46 -20.94
C LYS A 195 23.46 20.93 -20.93
N PRO A 196 22.55 20.10 -20.41
CA PRO A 196 22.66 18.64 -20.51
C PRO A 196 22.94 18.13 -21.93
N LEU A 197 22.39 18.80 -22.96
CA LEU A 197 22.54 18.40 -24.36
C LEU A 197 23.99 18.52 -24.85
N LYS A 198 24.76 19.48 -24.32
CA LYS A 198 26.20 19.62 -24.64
C LYS A 198 27.00 18.38 -24.25
N PHE A 199 26.63 17.75 -23.12
CA PHE A 199 27.25 16.52 -22.68
C PHE A 199 26.84 15.35 -23.57
N LEU A 200 25.56 15.25 -23.94
CA LEU A 200 25.06 14.16 -24.79
C LEU A 200 25.76 14.14 -26.15
N VAL A 201 25.95 15.29 -26.80
CA VAL A 201 26.69 15.38 -28.08
C VAL A 201 28.11 14.83 -27.96
N LYS A 202 28.80 15.09 -26.83
CA LYS A 202 30.15 14.56 -26.59
C LYS A 202 30.18 13.05 -26.32
N LYS A 203 29.03 12.44 -26.01
CA LYS A 203 28.89 11.00 -25.78
C LYS A 203 28.48 10.23 -27.04
N GLN A 204 28.26 10.94 -28.14
CA GLN A 204 28.00 10.31 -29.43
C GLN A 204 29.32 9.91 -30.11
N ASN A 205 29.40 8.68 -30.60
CA ASN A 205 30.52 8.23 -31.42
C ASN A 205 30.34 8.61 -32.91
N SER A 206 31.35 8.34 -33.73
CA SER A 206 31.33 8.65 -35.17
C SER A 206 30.25 7.90 -35.98
N ALA A 207 29.69 6.82 -35.44
CA ALA A 207 28.61 6.06 -36.07
C ALA A 207 27.22 6.61 -35.70
N GLY A 208 27.14 7.65 -34.86
CA GLY A 208 25.87 8.22 -34.40
C GLY A 208 25.30 7.58 -33.14
N ILE A 209 26.02 6.64 -32.52
CA ILE A 209 25.59 5.89 -31.33
C ILE A 209 25.94 6.67 -30.06
N PHE A 210 24.99 6.80 -29.13
CA PHE A 210 25.26 7.37 -27.80
C PHE A 210 25.75 6.30 -26.83
N GLN A 211 26.87 6.57 -26.15
CA GLN A 211 27.50 5.64 -25.22
C GLN A 211 27.04 5.89 -23.78
N GLU A 212 26.78 4.81 -23.02
CA GLU A 212 26.44 4.87 -21.59
C GLU A 212 27.62 4.42 -20.72
N ASP A 213 28.14 5.33 -19.90
CA ASP A 213 29.31 5.09 -19.06
C ASP A 213 28.95 4.73 -17.61
N ALA A 214 27.74 5.06 -17.16
CA ALA A 214 27.28 4.85 -15.79
C ALA A 214 25.81 4.39 -15.79
N PRO A 215 25.51 3.18 -16.29
CA PRO A 215 24.14 2.69 -16.40
C PRO A 215 23.46 2.64 -15.03
N ILE A 216 22.17 2.97 -15.03
CA ILE A 216 21.34 2.85 -13.83
C ILE A 216 20.69 1.47 -13.77
N ASN A 217 20.75 0.81 -12.62
CA ASN A 217 20.17 -0.53 -12.44
C ASN A 217 18.65 -0.54 -12.21
N SER A 218 17.96 0.56 -12.54
CA SER A 218 16.52 0.69 -12.34
C SER A 218 15.72 0.30 -13.57
N LEU A 219 15.20 -0.93 -13.57
CA LEU A 219 14.21 -1.35 -14.56
C LEU A 219 12.94 -0.50 -14.52
N ARG A 220 12.65 0.18 -13.40
CA ARG A 220 11.48 1.05 -13.27
C ARG A 220 11.53 2.31 -14.13
N LEU A 221 12.72 2.84 -14.39
CA LEU A 221 12.93 4.04 -15.19
C LEU A 221 13.50 3.72 -16.58
N THR A 222 14.38 2.73 -16.67
CA THR A 222 15.02 2.40 -17.96
C THR A 222 14.17 1.47 -18.81
N GLY A 223 13.18 0.80 -18.19
CA GLY A 223 12.33 -0.16 -18.88
C GLY A 223 13.15 -1.21 -19.63
N GLY A 224 12.78 -1.45 -20.89
CA GLY A 224 13.49 -2.39 -21.78
C GLY A 224 14.82 -1.88 -22.37
N ILE A 225 15.18 -0.60 -22.24
CA ILE A 225 16.20 0.08 -23.07
C ILE A 225 17.57 -0.62 -23.01
N TYR A 226 18.14 -0.84 -21.83
CA TYR A 226 19.48 -1.43 -21.73
C TYR A 226 19.55 -2.90 -22.16
N THR A 227 18.42 -3.62 -22.08
CA THR A 227 18.36 -5.02 -22.54
C THR A 227 18.31 -5.14 -24.07
N GLU A 228 18.04 -4.03 -24.76
CA GLU A 228 17.80 -3.94 -26.20
C GLU A 228 19.01 -3.36 -26.95
N GLY A 229 20.04 -2.93 -26.21
CA GLY A 229 21.32 -2.51 -26.75
C GLY A 229 21.38 -1.07 -27.25
N ASP A 230 22.37 -0.82 -28.12
CA ASP A 230 22.77 0.52 -28.55
C ASP A 230 21.68 1.26 -29.33
N VAL A 231 20.87 0.53 -30.12
CA VAL A 231 19.80 1.12 -30.94
C VAL A 231 18.71 1.73 -30.07
N ALA A 232 18.22 0.99 -29.06
CA ALA A 232 17.20 1.50 -28.15
C ALA A 232 17.72 2.67 -27.30
N THR A 233 18.97 2.59 -26.83
CA THR A 233 19.62 3.68 -26.07
C THR A 233 19.76 4.93 -26.93
N THR A 234 20.21 4.79 -28.18
CA THR A 234 20.36 5.90 -29.12
C THR A 234 19.00 6.51 -29.48
N ALA A 235 17.97 5.69 -29.69
CA ALA A 235 16.61 6.15 -29.94
C ALA A 235 16.05 6.96 -28.77
N PHE A 236 16.25 6.50 -27.53
CA PHE A 236 15.82 7.23 -26.34
C PHE A 236 16.49 8.60 -26.21
N VAL A 237 17.81 8.66 -26.38
CA VAL A 237 18.56 9.92 -26.32
C VAL A 237 18.11 10.87 -27.44
N LEU A 238 17.89 10.36 -28.66
CA LEU A 238 17.37 11.14 -29.77
C LEU A 238 15.98 11.72 -29.47
N ILE A 239 15.05 10.93 -28.92
CA ILE A 239 13.72 11.41 -28.49
C ILE A 239 13.87 12.56 -27.48
N ALA A 240 14.71 12.38 -26.46
CA ALA A 240 14.93 13.41 -25.45
C ALA A 240 15.50 14.72 -26.05
N MET A 241 16.46 14.61 -26.97
CA MET A 241 17.00 15.77 -27.68
C MET A 241 15.93 16.46 -28.54
N GLN A 242 15.15 15.70 -29.29
CA GLN A 242 14.09 16.23 -30.16
C GLN A 242 12.99 16.97 -29.37
N GLU A 243 12.62 16.47 -28.19
CA GLU A 243 11.63 17.13 -27.33
C GLU A 243 12.13 18.45 -26.73
N THR A 244 13.44 18.69 -26.72
CA THR A 244 14.06 19.95 -26.20
C THR A 244 14.31 21.01 -27.28
N LEU A 245 14.15 20.66 -28.57
CA LEU A 245 14.45 21.54 -29.71
C LEU A 245 13.68 22.86 -29.74
N GLY A 246 12.47 22.87 -29.18
CA GLY A 246 11.66 24.08 -29.07
C GLY A 246 12.31 25.17 -28.21
N ILE A 247 13.20 24.78 -27.29
CA ILE A 247 13.82 25.61 -26.26
C ILE A 247 15.30 25.89 -26.61
N CYS A 248 16.01 24.89 -27.13
CA CYS A 248 17.49 24.90 -27.17
C CYS A 248 18.12 25.32 -28.51
N LYS A 249 17.57 26.35 -29.17
CA LYS A 249 18.00 26.74 -30.53
C LYS A 249 19.35 27.46 -30.60
N ASP A 250 19.70 28.23 -29.58
CA ASP A 250 20.88 29.13 -29.59
C ASP A 250 22.08 28.59 -28.81
N ILE A 251 22.24 27.27 -28.77
CA ILE A 251 23.33 26.66 -28.01
C ILE A 251 24.59 26.51 -28.88
N ASP A 252 25.74 26.89 -28.30
CA ASP A 252 27.07 26.67 -28.91
C ASP A 252 27.48 25.18 -28.86
N THR A 253 26.78 24.33 -29.62
CA THR A 253 27.02 22.89 -29.84
C THR A 253 26.23 22.43 -31.08
N ASP A 254 26.81 21.54 -31.89
CA ASP A 254 26.15 20.96 -33.07
C ASP A 254 25.09 19.91 -32.70
N LEU A 255 23.93 20.39 -32.22
CA LEU A 255 22.79 19.54 -31.89
C LEU A 255 22.19 18.90 -33.16
N ASP A 256 22.04 19.68 -34.23
CA ASP A 256 21.42 19.23 -35.47
C ASP A 256 22.22 18.11 -36.15
N GLY A 257 23.55 18.25 -36.22
CA GLY A 257 24.45 17.21 -36.71
C GLY A 257 24.37 15.95 -35.86
N ALA A 258 24.37 16.08 -34.53
CA ALA A 258 24.27 14.93 -33.63
C ALA A 258 22.94 14.18 -33.78
N MET A 259 21.82 14.89 -33.82
CA MET A 259 20.49 14.28 -34.02
C MET A 259 20.36 13.65 -35.40
N LYS A 260 20.91 14.28 -36.44
CA LYS A 260 20.94 13.72 -37.79
C LYS A 260 21.70 12.39 -37.83
N ASN A 261 22.91 12.36 -37.28
CA ASN A 261 23.73 11.15 -37.23
C ASN A 261 23.03 10.01 -36.47
N ALA A 262 22.41 10.33 -35.33
CA ALA A 262 21.62 9.35 -34.58
C ALA A 262 20.42 8.83 -35.38
N SER A 263 19.68 9.73 -36.04
CA SER A 263 18.50 9.37 -36.84
C SER A 263 18.86 8.50 -38.04
N ASP A 264 19.96 8.80 -38.72
CA ASP A 264 20.43 8.03 -39.89
C ASP A 264 20.93 6.63 -39.44
N TYR A 265 21.63 6.54 -38.30
CA TYR A 265 22.01 5.26 -37.70
C TYR A 265 20.78 4.39 -37.38
N ILE A 266 19.79 4.95 -36.65
CA ILE A 266 18.57 4.23 -36.27
C ILE A 266 17.80 3.78 -37.53
N PHE A 267 17.65 4.66 -38.53
CA PHE A 267 16.94 4.36 -39.77
C PHE A 267 17.57 3.21 -40.57
N ASN A 268 18.90 3.14 -40.58
CA ASN A 268 19.66 2.09 -41.24
C ASN A 268 19.64 0.77 -40.45
N ALA A 269 19.65 0.83 -39.12
CA ALA A 269 19.61 -0.34 -38.25
C ALA A 269 18.20 -0.95 -38.12
N LEU A 270 17.13 -0.19 -38.36
CA LEU A 270 15.73 -0.58 -38.12
C LEU A 270 15.34 -1.94 -38.76
N PRO A 271 15.65 -2.23 -40.05
CA PRO A 271 15.24 -3.50 -40.67
C PRO A 271 15.89 -4.74 -40.06
N ALA A 272 17.05 -4.57 -39.40
CA ALA A 272 17.77 -5.66 -38.75
C ALA A 272 17.26 -5.95 -37.33
N GLN A 273 16.40 -5.11 -36.76
CA GLN A 273 15.88 -5.27 -35.41
C GLN A 273 14.78 -6.34 -35.37
N SER A 274 14.94 -7.37 -34.53
CA SER A 274 13.91 -8.40 -34.34
C SER A 274 12.98 -8.12 -33.17
N SER A 275 13.44 -7.37 -32.17
CA SER A 275 12.65 -7.08 -30.97
C SER A 275 11.54 -6.05 -31.26
N PRO A 276 10.28 -6.35 -30.91
CA PRO A 276 9.18 -5.39 -31.00
C PRO A 276 9.45 -4.09 -30.23
N TYR A 277 10.16 -4.18 -29.09
CA TYR A 277 10.53 -3.01 -28.30
C TYR A 277 11.47 -2.08 -29.06
N SER A 278 12.58 -2.61 -29.56
CA SER A 278 13.56 -1.85 -30.33
C SER A 278 12.95 -1.21 -31.58
N VAL A 279 12.07 -1.93 -32.28
CA VAL A 279 11.36 -1.40 -33.44
C VAL A 279 10.43 -0.26 -33.04
N ALA A 280 9.65 -0.40 -31.96
CA ALA A 280 8.69 0.61 -31.53
C ALA A 280 9.35 1.93 -31.08
N ILE A 281 10.35 1.87 -30.20
CA ILE A 281 11.06 3.08 -29.72
C ILE A 281 11.80 3.78 -30.87
N SER A 282 12.44 3.02 -31.75
CA SER A 282 13.13 3.55 -32.94
C SER A 282 12.15 4.20 -33.89
N SER A 283 11.00 3.58 -34.12
CA SER A 283 9.94 4.12 -34.99
C SER A 283 9.42 5.45 -34.47
N TYR A 284 9.28 5.59 -33.15
CA TYR A 284 8.88 6.87 -32.55
C TYR A 284 9.96 7.95 -32.72
N ALA A 285 11.22 7.63 -32.41
CA ALA A 285 12.35 8.55 -32.60
C ALA A 285 12.46 9.05 -34.05
N LEU A 286 12.27 8.14 -35.02
CA LEU A 286 12.27 8.47 -36.45
C LEU A 286 11.03 9.27 -36.85
N ALA A 287 9.84 8.96 -36.34
CA ALA A 287 8.62 9.72 -36.62
C ALA A 287 8.73 11.19 -36.18
N LEU A 288 9.40 11.46 -35.06
CA LEU A 288 9.66 12.83 -34.56
C LEU A 288 10.53 13.67 -35.51
N THR A 289 11.32 13.05 -36.40
CA THR A 289 12.10 13.78 -37.41
C THR A 289 11.24 14.43 -38.49
N LYS A 290 9.97 14.02 -38.62
CA LYS A 290 9.01 14.51 -39.61
C LYS A 290 9.48 14.40 -41.07
N LYS A 291 10.32 13.40 -41.38
CA LYS A 291 10.73 13.05 -42.75
C LYS A 291 9.66 12.19 -43.44
N PRO A 292 8.86 12.74 -44.37
CA PRO A 292 7.77 12.00 -45.02
C PRO A 292 8.26 10.76 -45.78
N GLU A 293 9.46 10.81 -46.34
CA GLU A 293 10.11 9.71 -47.07
C GLU A 293 10.40 8.49 -46.18
N TRP A 294 10.40 8.63 -44.86
CA TRP A 294 10.62 7.53 -43.92
C TRP A 294 9.33 6.85 -43.47
N LYS A 295 8.17 7.51 -43.65
CA LYS A 295 6.88 7.06 -43.11
C LYS A 295 6.54 5.62 -43.51
N GLU A 296 6.62 5.30 -44.80
CA GLU A 296 6.22 3.97 -45.30
C GLU A 296 7.11 2.85 -44.73
N LYS A 297 8.42 3.09 -44.65
CA LYS A 297 9.36 2.12 -44.06
C LYS A 297 9.10 1.94 -42.57
N ILE A 298 8.85 3.01 -41.82
CA ILE A 298 8.53 2.93 -40.38
C ILE A 298 7.26 2.10 -40.16
N LEU A 299 6.19 2.38 -40.91
CA LEU A 299 4.94 1.63 -40.80
C LEU A 299 5.11 0.15 -41.14
N LYS A 300 5.88 -0.16 -42.18
CA LYS A 300 6.19 -1.54 -42.56
C LYS A 300 6.89 -2.31 -41.43
N GLU A 301 7.88 -1.70 -40.77
CA GLU A 301 8.62 -2.37 -39.69
C GLU A 301 7.78 -2.51 -38.41
N LEU A 302 6.93 -1.51 -38.10
CA LEU A 302 5.93 -1.63 -37.05
C LEU A 302 4.97 -2.79 -37.33
N ASP A 303 4.39 -2.86 -38.53
CA ASP A 303 3.45 -3.92 -38.91
C ASP A 303 4.10 -5.32 -38.79
N ARG A 304 5.38 -5.46 -39.18
CA ARG A 304 6.15 -6.71 -39.09
C ARG A 304 6.27 -7.27 -37.67
N THR A 305 6.33 -6.39 -36.67
CA THR A 305 6.55 -6.79 -35.27
C THR A 305 5.30 -6.66 -34.40
N SER A 306 4.18 -6.25 -35.01
CA SER A 306 2.89 -6.12 -34.33
C SER A 306 2.23 -7.47 -34.12
N THR A 307 1.53 -7.62 -33.00
CA THR A 307 0.58 -8.72 -32.76
C THR A 307 -0.82 -8.21 -33.08
N GLU A 308 -1.38 -8.74 -34.18
CA GLU A 308 -2.72 -8.40 -34.67
C GLU A 308 -2.95 -6.89 -34.96
N GLY A 309 -1.86 -6.12 -35.13
CA GLY A 309 -1.93 -4.67 -35.29
C GLY A 309 -2.39 -3.90 -34.05
N THR A 310 -2.43 -4.54 -32.87
CA THR A 310 -2.94 -3.93 -31.63
C THR A 310 -1.84 -3.66 -30.59
N HIS A 311 -0.77 -4.46 -30.57
CA HIS A 311 0.30 -4.32 -29.59
C HIS A 311 1.65 -4.85 -30.09
N TRP A 312 2.73 -4.48 -29.41
CA TRP A 312 4.11 -4.86 -29.73
C TRP A 312 4.75 -5.54 -28.52
N GLY A 313 5.01 -6.83 -28.63
CA GLY A 313 5.56 -7.63 -27.53
C GLY A 313 4.49 -8.36 -26.71
N GLY A 314 4.81 -8.71 -25.46
CA GLY A 314 3.94 -9.50 -24.59
C GLY A 314 3.00 -8.66 -23.73
N ASN A 315 2.34 -9.34 -22.78
CA ASN A 315 1.54 -8.71 -21.72
C ASN A 315 2.40 -8.25 -20.53
N ASP A 316 3.72 -8.30 -20.64
CA ASP A 316 4.68 -7.84 -19.65
C ASP A 316 4.95 -6.33 -19.76
N ASP A 317 5.58 -5.75 -18.74
CA ASP A 317 5.96 -4.33 -18.71
C ASP A 317 6.65 -3.87 -20.00
N LYS A 318 7.57 -4.70 -20.52
CA LYS A 318 8.31 -4.40 -21.74
C LYS A 318 7.39 -4.30 -22.95
N GLY A 319 6.42 -5.20 -23.11
CA GLY A 319 5.43 -5.13 -24.18
C GLY A 319 4.48 -3.93 -24.05
N VAL A 320 4.09 -3.58 -22.82
CA VAL A 320 3.27 -2.39 -22.55
C VAL A 320 4.01 -1.11 -22.93
N GLU A 321 5.29 -0.99 -22.55
CA GLU A 321 6.13 0.15 -22.91
C GLU A 321 6.38 0.24 -24.43
N ALA A 322 6.71 -0.87 -25.07
CA ALA A 322 6.88 -0.95 -26.53
C ALA A 322 5.61 -0.49 -27.24
N THR A 323 4.44 -0.94 -26.79
CA THR A 323 3.15 -0.56 -27.37
C THR A 323 2.87 0.94 -27.18
N GLY A 324 3.28 1.55 -26.07
CA GLY A 324 3.21 3.00 -25.86
C GLY A 324 4.07 3.80 -26.84
N TYR A 325 5.31 3.35 -27.13
CA TYR A 325 6.12 3.97 -28.17
C TYR A 325 5.52 3.78 -29.57
N ALA A 326 4.98 2.60 -29.88
CA ALA A 326 4.33 2.33 -31.16
C ALA A 326 3.10 3.22 -31.36
N LEU A 327 2.26 3.40 -30.32
CA LEU A 327 1.15 4.35 -30.35
C LEU A 327 1.66 5.78 -30.64
N SER A 328 2.70 6.22 -29.93
CA SER A 328 3.28 7.56 -30.13
C SER A 328 3.80 7.74 -31.56
N ALA A 329 4.42 6.72 -32.15
CA ALA A 329 4.87 6.70 -33.53
C ALA A 329 3.69 6.79 -34.51
N LEU A 330 2.68 5.93 -34.38
CA LEU A 330 1.50 5.91 -35.24
C LEU A 330 0.76 7.24 -35.24
N VAL A 331 0.56 7.82 -34.05
CA VAL A 331 -0.08 9.12 -33.88
C VAL A 331 0.76 10.22 -34.55
N THR A 332 2.08 10.23 -34.31
CA THR A 332 2.99 11.21 -34.95
C THR A 332 3.00 11.10 -36.48
N LEU A 333 2.80 9.90 -37.03
CA LEU A 333 2.70 9.64 -38.47
C LEU A 333 1.30 9.92 -39.05
N GLY A 334 0.32 10.29 -38.23
CA GLY A 334 -1.06 10.59 -38.63
C GLY A 334 -1.97 9.37 -38.80
N GLU A 335 -1.58 8.19 -38.33
CA GLU A 335 -2.34 6.93 -38.44
C GLU A 335 -3.40 6.79 -37.32
N LEU A 336 -4.31 7.75 -37.20
CA LEU A 336 -5.27 7.84 -36.09
C LEU A 336 -6.23 6.65 -36.01
N LYS A 337 -6.66 6.10 -37.15
CA LYS A 337 -7.55 4.92 -37.17
C LYS A 337 -6.87 3.68 -36.59
N ARG A 338 -5.60 3.45 -36.91
CA ARG A 338 -4.82 2.35 -36.34
C ARG A 338 -4.56 2.57 -34.85
N SER A 339 -4.29 3.83 -34.48
CA SER A 339 -3.99 4.24 -33.10
C SER A 339 -5.13 3.95 -32.12
N GLU A 340 -6.39 3.89 -32.58
CA GLU A 340 -7.55 3.58 -31.73
C GLU A 340 -7.49 2.17 -31.13
N ALA A 341 -7.23 1.16 -31.95
CA ALA A 341 -7.14 -0.23 -31.47
C ALA A 341 -5.94 -0.42 -30.51
N VAL A 342 -4.83 0.28 -30.76
CA VAL A 342 -3.64 0.26 -29.90
C VAL A 342 -3.91 0.96 -28.57
N SER A 343 -4.59 2.11 -28.61
CA SER A 343 -5.04 2.82 -27.42
C SER A 343 -5.96 1.95 -26.57
N ASP A 344 -6.90 1.23 -27.19
CA ASP A 344 -7.83 0.34 -26.50
C ASP A 344 -7.11 -0.80 -25.78
N TRP A 345 -6.12 -1.40 -26.43
CA TRP A 345 -5.30 -2.44 -25.82
C TRP A 345 -4.53 -1.91 -24.60
N LEU A 346 -3.86 -0.76 -24.74
CA LEU A 346 -3.11 -0.13 -23.65
C LEU A 346 -4.00 0.17 -22.45
N VAL A 347 -5.16 0.78 -22.70
CA VAL A 347 -6.17 1.09 -21.69
C VAL A 347 -6.62 -0.18 -20.95
N ALA A 348 -6.83 -1.29 -21.67
CA ALA A 348 -7.19 -2.57 -21.07
C ALA A 348 -6.06 -3.17 -20.21
N LYS A 349 -4.81 -2.70 -20.33
CA LYS A 349 -3.68 -3.07 -19.47
C LYS A 349 -3.53 -2.20 -18.22
N SER A 350 -4.41 -1.22 -18.01
CA SER A 350 -4.40 -0.43 -16.77
C SER A 350 -4.64 -1.34 -15.56
N GLN A 351 -3.71 -1.28 -14.60
CA GLN A 351 -3.86 -1.89 -13.29
C GLN A 351 -4.86 -1.10 -12.46
N ALA A 352 -5.29 -1.71 -11.35
CA ALA A 352 -6.42 -1.19 -10.60
C ALA A 352 -6.13 0.08 -9.77
N ASN A 353 -4.85 0.38 -9.57
CA ASN A 353 -4.36 1.66 -9.05
C ASN A 353 -4.12 2.72 -10.14
N GLY A 354 -4.54 2.46 -11.39
CA GLY A 354 -4.30 3.34 -12.52
C GLY A 354 -2.84 3.37 -12.99
N GLN A 355 -2.05 2.32 -12.76
CA GLN A 355 -0.70 2.23 -13.32
C GLN A 355 -0.66 1.32 -14.56
N PHE A 356 0.29 1.58 -15.46
CA PHE A 356 0.65 0.64 -16.51
C PHE A 356 1.99 0.03 -16.16
N GLY A 357 2.02 -1.22 -15.69
CA GLY A 357 3.27 -1.89 -15.34
C GLY A 357 4.14 -1.10 -14.36
N ASN A 358 5.42 -0.91 -14.70
CA ASN A 358 6.33 -0.07 -13.93
C ASN A 358 6.19 1.44 -14.24
N THR A 359 7.03 2.26 -13.59
CA THR A 359 6.99 3.72 -13.74
C THR A 359 7.23 4.17 -15.18
N GLN A 360 8.21 3.59 -15.88
CA GLN A 360 8.52 3.93 -17.26
C GLN A 360 7.38 3.58 -18.20
N CYS A 361 6.80 2.38 -18.06
CA CYS A 361 5.62 1.97 -18.79
C CYS A 361 4.47 2.98 -18.60
N THR A 362 4.20 3.34 -17.35
CA THR A 362 3.16 4.32 -17.01
C THR A 362 3.40 5.65 -17.72
N ILE A 363 4.63 6.17 -17.64
CA ILE A 363 5.04 7.43 -18.26
C ILE A 363 4.89 7.42 -19.79
N VAL A 364 5.42 6.38 -20.45
CA VAL A 364 5.39 6.25 -21.90
C VAL A 364 3.94 6.09 -22.39
N VAL A 365 3.15 5.25 -21.73
CA VAL A 365 1.75 5.01 -22.11
C VAL A 365 0.90 6.26 -21.92
N PHE A 366 1.06 6.99 -20.82
CA PHE A 366 0.36 8.24 -20.66
C PHE A 366 0.75 9.29 -21.67
N GLN A 367 2.04 9.46 -21.96
CA GLN A 367 2.50 10.40 -22.96
C GLN A 367 1.88 10.04 -24.32
N ALA A 368 1.85 8.76 -24.67
CA ALA A 368 1.25 8.26 -25.91
C ALA A 368 -0.26 8.50 -25.99
N LEU A 369 -0.99 8.18 -24.92
CA LEU A 369 -2.44 8.38 -24.86
C LEU A 369 -2.81 9.87 -24.83
N SER A 370 -2.03 10.71 -24.15
CA SER A 370 -2.19 12.17 -24.18
C SER A 370 -2.00 12.72 -25.59
N LEU A 371 -0.95 12.25 -26.28
CA LEU A 371 -0.67 12.62 -27.66
C LEU A 371 -1.81 12.18 -28.60
N PHE A 372 -2.34 10.96 -28.41
CA PHE A 372 -3.48 10.44 -29.15
C PHE A 372 -4.73 11.30 -28.94
N GLN A 373 -5.09 11.63 -27.69
CA GLN A 373 -6.25 12.46 -27.39
C GLN A 373 -6.12 13.87 -27.97
N LYS A 374 -4.92 14.46 -27.92
CA LYS A 374 -4.65 15.77 -28.53
C LYS A 374 -4.93 15.81 -30.04
N GLN A 375 -4.71 14.69 -30.73
CA GLN A 375 -4.88 14.59 -32.18
C GLN A 375 -6.22 13.98 -32.61
N LYS A 376 -6.93 13.29 -31.71
CA LYS A 376 -8.25 12.72 -31.97
C LYS A 376 -9.32 13.82 -31.95
N PRO A 377 -10.14 13.95 -33.00
CA PRO A 377 -11.33 14.82 -32.94
C PRO A 377 -12.28 14.34 -31.83
N ALA A 378 -12.89 15.27 -31.09
CA ALA A 378 -13.88 14.92 -30.06
C ALA A 378 -14.97 14.00 -30.67
N PRO A 379 -15.20 12.79 -30.12
CA PRO A 379 -16.22 11.91 -30.66
C PRO A 379 -17.61 12.54 -30.48
N PRO A 380 -18.54 12.30 -31.43
CA PRO A 380 -19.94 12.69 -31.24
C PRO A 380 -20.56 11.80 -30.14
N GLY A 381 -20.95 12.41 -29.02
CA GLY A 381 -21.86 11.86 -28.01
C GLY A 381 -21.59 10.43 -27.51
N ASN A 382 -20.71 10.27 -26.52
CA ASN A 382 -20.63 9.03 -25.72
C ASN A 382 -21.56 9.15 -24.50
N ASP A 383 -22.71 8.47 -24.53
CA ASP A 383 -23.63 8.35 -23.38
C ASP A 383 -23.69 6.88 -22.90
N ILE A 384 -23.36 6.64 -21.63
CA ILE A 384 -23.42 5.33 -20.98
C ILE A 384 -24.30 5.44 -19.74
N ARG A 385 -25.24 4.52 -19.58
CA ARG A 385 -26.08 4.44 -18.38
C ARG A 385 -25.80 3.13 -17.67
N VAL A 386 -25.26 3.20 -16.45
CA VAL A 386 -24.94 2.02 -15.65
C VAL A 386 -25.86 1.96 -14.43
N SER A 387 -26.69 0.92 -14.38
CA SER A 387 -27.54 0.63 -13.23
C SER A 387 -26.94 -0.48 -12.38
N LEU A 388 -26.47 -0.16 -11.19
CA LEU A 388 -25.98 -1.13 -10.23
C LEU A 388 -27.12 -1.56 -9.31
N SER A 389 -27.25 -2.86 -9.10
CA SER A 389 -28.25 -3.41 -8.17
C SER A 389 -27.51 -4.00 -6.98
N VAL A 390 -27.33 -3.19 -5.95
CA VAL A 390 -26.55 -3.57 -4.77
C VAL A 390 -27.48 -4.03 -3.67
N ASN A 391 -27.32 -5.28 -3.22
CA ASN A 391 -28.03 -5.77 -2.04
C ASN A 391 -27.12 -5.56 -0.82
N SER A 392 -27.55 -4.73 0.14
CA SER A 392 -26.82 -4.49 1.39
C SER A 392 -27.71 -4.76 2.60
N PRO A 393 -27.24 -5.51 3.62
CA PRO A 393 -27.99 -5.78 4.85
C PRO A 393 -28.28 -4.52 5.69
N VAL A 394 -27.58 -3.41 5.43
CA VAL A 394 -27.79 -2.11 6.12
C VAL A 394 -28.97 -1.32 5.52
N ARG A 395 -29.43 -1.65 4.30
CA ARG A 395 -30.58 -1.02 3.63
C ARG A 395 -31.82 -1.91 3.72
N THR A 396 -32.32 -2.18 4.92
CA THR A 396 -33.63 -2.83 5.09
C THR A 396 -34.75 -1.85 4.72
N GLY A 397 -35.49 -2.12 3.62
CA GLY A 397 -36.77 -1.47 3.32
C GLY A 397 -36.90 -0.72 1.99
N GLN A 398 -35.83 -0.56 1.21
CA GLN A 398 -35.90 -0.05 -0.17
C GLN A 398 -35.06 -0.95 -1.07
N SER A 399 -35.62 -1.35 -2.22
CA SER A 399 -34.88 -2.02 -3.28
C SER A 399 -33.63 -1.18 -3.62
N SER A 400 -32.46 -1.62 -3.16
CA SER A 400 -31.26 -0.79 -3.03
C SER A 400 -30.43 -0.70 -4.32
N SER A 401 -31.09 -0.48 -5.47
CA SER A 401 -30.38 -0.25 -6.73
C SER A 401 -29.75 1.14 -6.76
N ILE A 402 -28.42 1.21 -6.91
CA ILE A 402 -27.65 2.43 -7.14
C ILE A 402 -27.59 2.67 -8.66
N LYS A 403 -28.17 3.75 -9.16
CA LYS A 403 -28.16 4.05 -10.60
C LYS A 403 -27.25 5.23 -10.88
N TRP A 404 -26.27 5.03 -11.75
CA TRP A 404 -25.34 6.06 -12.19
C TRP A 404 -25.41 6.24 -13.70
N ASN A 405 -25.54 7.49 -14.13
CA ASN A 405 -25.48 7.83 -15.54
C ASN A 405 -24.17 8.59 -15.79
N LEU A 406 -23.46 8.19 -16.84
CA LEU A 406 -22.26 8.85 -17.34
C LEU A 406 -22.55 9.33 -18.75
N ASP A 407 -22.64 10.64 -18.89
CA ASP A 407 -22.81 11.33 -20.17
C ASP A 407 -21.49 11.94 -20.62
N GLN A 408 -21.49 12.59 -21.78
CA GLN A 408 -20.31 13.26 -22.31
C GLN A 408 -19.69 14.31 -21.36
N ARG A 409 -20.48 14.93 -20.48
CA ARG A 409 -20.02 15.95 -19.50
C ARG A 409 -19.48 15.34 -18.21
N SER A 410 -19.81 14.09 -17.93
CA SER A 410 -19.36 13.33 -16.76
C SER A 410 -18.40 12.21 -17.15
N ARG A 411 -17.84 12.28 -18.37
CA ARG A 411 -16.94 11.27 -18.93
C ARG A 411 -15.68 11.07 -18.08
N PHE A 412 -15.12 12.12 -17.48
CA PHE A 412 -13.96 12.00 -16.61
C PHE A 412 -14.32 11.94 -15.12
N MET A 413 -15.62 12.02 -14.78
CA MET A 413 -16.05 11.90 -13.39
C MET A 413 -16.08 10.43 -12.96
N SER A 414 -15.45 10.14 -11.82
CA SER A 414 -15.71 8.92 -11.09
C SER A 414 -16.89 9.14 -10.13
N ARG A 415 -17.84 8.21 -10.14
CA ARG A 415 -18.92 8.15 -9.14
C ARG A 415 -18.54 7.05 -8.16
N SER A 416 -18.18 7.44 -6.94
CA SER A 416 -17.85 6.50 -5.88
C SER A 416 -18.89 6.56 -4.76
N GLU A 417 -19.29 5.40 -4.26
CA GLU A 417 -20.12 5.28 -3.06
C GLU A 417 -19.46 4.31 -2.10
N ARG A 418 -19.33 4.75 -0.84
CA ARG A 418 -18.84 3.92 0.25
C ARG A 418 -20.02 3.17 0.86
N ILE A 419 -19.92 1.85 0.87
CA ILE A 419 -20.92 0.95 1.45
C ILE A 419 -20.24 0.14 2.57
N PRO A 420 -20.59 0.41 3.84
CA PRO A 420 -20.14 -0.42 4.96
C PRO A 420 -20.72 -1.83 4.86
N GLN A 421 -19.93 -2.85 5.21
CA GLN A 421 -20.39 -4.24 5.33
C GLN A 421 -21.11 -4.78 4.06
N LEU A 422 -20.58 -4.44 2.89
CA LEU A 422 -21.13 -4.91 1.63
C LEU A 422 -20.86 -6.41 1.44
N THR A 423 -21.89 -7.14 0.99
CA THR A 423 -21.82 -8.53 0.55
C THR A 423 -21.82 -8.62 -0.97
N ASP A 424 -21.80 -9.84 -1.51
CA ASP A 424 -21.87 -10.11 -2.94
C ASP A 424 -23.02 -9.34 -3.63
N PHE A 425 -22.76 -8.81 -4.82
CA PHE A 425 -23.72 -7.99 -5.55
C PHE A 425 -23.64 -8.18 -7.07
N THR A 426 -24.69 -7.73 -7.78
CA THR A 426 -24.79 -7.81 -9.24
C THR A 426 -24.84 -6.43 -9.88
N PHE A 427 -24.42 -6.33 -11.15
CA PHE A 427 -24.45 -5.09 -11.90
C PHE A 427 -25.06 -5.25 -13.29
N GLU A 428 -25.66 -4.17 -13.82
CA GLU A 428 -26.20 -4.08 -15.18
C GLU A 428 -25.79 -2.75 -15.86
N ALA A 429 -25.10 -2.82 -16.99
CA ALA A 429 -24.69 -1.66 -17.78
C ALA A 429 -25.39 -1.64 -19.16
N LYS A 430 -25.80 -0.45 -19.61
CA LYS A 430 -26.47 -0.20 -20.90
C LYS A 430 -25.93 1.07 -21.58
N GLY A 431 -26.05 1.17 -22.90
CA GLY A 431 -25.66 2.36 -23.67
C GLY A 431 -24.39 2.17 -24.48
N SER A 432 -23.95 3.25 -25.15
CA SER A 432 -23.07 3.15 -26.32
C SER A 432 -21.63 3.60 -26.13
N GLY A 433 -21.19 3.72 -24.88
CA GLY A 433 -19.82 4.04 -24.55
C GLY A 433 -19.14 2.96 -23.70
N ARG A 434 -17.96 3.28 -23.19
CA ARG A 434 -17.14 2.41 -22.35
C ARG A 434 -16.97 2.99 -20.94
N ALA A 435 -16.97 2.13 -19.92
CA ALA A 435 -16.78 2.51 -18.52
C ALA A 435 -15.99 1.42 -17.76
N LYS A 436 -15.42 1.76 -16.60
CA LYS A 436 -14.77 0.81 -15.69
C LYS A 436 -15.51 0.80 -14.36
N LEU A 437 -15.81 -0.39 -13.85
CA LEU A 437 -16.34 -0.61 -12.51
C LEU A 437 -15.21 -1.11 -11.61
N LYS A 438 -14.88 -0.35 -10.57
CA LYS A 438 -13.91 -0.72 -9.54
C LYS A 438 -14.60 -0.98 -8.21
N VAL A 439 -14.15 -2.03 -7.54
CA VAL A 439 -14.65 -2.43 -6.23
C VAL A 439 -13.46 -2.60 -5.30
N LEU A 440 -13.21 -1.58 -4.47
CA LEU A 440 -12.13 -1.57 -3.48
C LEU A 440 -12.71 -1.85 -2.10
N THR A 441 -12.39 -2.99 -1.51
CA THR A 441 -12.79 -3.33 -0.14
C THR A 441 -11.59 -3.23 0.79
N THR A 442 -11.66 -2.33 1.77
CA THR A 442 -10.68 -2.22 2.85
C THR A 442 -11.23 -2.88 4.12
N TYR A 443 -10.37 -3.62 4.83
CA TYR A 443 -10.73 -4.32 6.05
C TYR A 443 -9.48 -4.61 6.90
N TYR A 444 -9.65 -4.79 8.21
CA TYR A 444 -8.55 -5.20 9.08
C TYR A 444 -8.51 -6.72 9.18
N ALA A 445 -7.34 -7.30 8.95
CA ALA A 445 -7.13 -8.73 9.02
C ALA A 445 -6.23 -9.11 10.20
N MET A 446 -6.53 -10.26 10.82
CA MET A 446 -5.63 -10.97 11.72
C MET A 446 -4.40 -11.40 10.94
N LEU A 447 -3.24 -11.13 11.51
CA LEU A 447 -1.98 -11.70 11.06
C LEU A 447 -1.98 -13.19 11.41
N VAL A 448 -2.43 -14.03 10.48
CA VAL A 448 -2.21 -15.47 10.59
C VAL A 448 -0.72 -15.69 10.33
N LYS A 449 -0.02 -16.34 11.26
CA LYS A 449 1.41 -16.74 11.16
C LYS A 449 1.73 -17.59 9.93
N GLU A 450 0.71 -17.95 9.14
CA GLU A 450 0.91 -18.58 7.85
C GLU A 450 1.50 -17.58 6.86
N GLN A 451 2.82 -17.72 6.73
CA GLN A 451 3.70 -17.27 5.67
C GLN A 451 4.22 -15.83 5.76
N SER A 452 4.93 -15.51 6.86
CA SER A 452 6.15 -14.69 6.75
C SER A 452 7.21 -15.46 5.95
N VAL A 453 6.99 -15.66 4.66
CA VAL A 453 8.03 -16.21 3.79
C VAL A 453 8.94 -15.05 3.47
N CYS A 454 10.04 -14.93 4.21
CA CYS A 454 11.12 -14.05 3.82
C CYS A 454 11.63 -14.52 2.45
N LYS A 455 11.22 -13.80 1.41
CA LYS A 455 11.56 -14.06 0.01
C LYS A 455 12.64 -13.10 -0.39
N GLY A 456 13.86 -13.59 -0.60
CA GLY A 456 14.98 -12.79 -1.10
C GLY A 456 15.82 -12.08 -0.04
N PHE A 457 15.42 -12.10 1.25
CA PHE A 457 16.22 -11.53 2.34
C PHE A 457 16.25 -12.46 3.55
N ASN A 458 17.38 -12.49 4.24
CA ASN A 458 17.49 -12.94 5.62
C ASN A 458 17.51 -11.70 6.53
N MET A 459 16.66 -11.65 7.54
CA MET A 459 16.55 -10.50 8.43
C MET A 459 16.48 -10.94 9.88
N SER A 460 17.26 -10.30 10.74
CA SER A 460 17.22 -10.44 12.18
C SER A 460 17.15 -9.06 12.83
N HIS A 461 16.63 -9.00 14.05
CA HIS A 461 16.56 -7.74 14.79
C HIS A 461 16.68 -7.98 16.29
N SER A 462 17.16 -6.97 17.02
CA SER A 462 17.19 -6.94 18.48
C SER A 462 16.79 -5.55 18.98
N ILE A 463 16.11 -5.50 20.12
CA ILE A 463 15.78 -4.24 20.79
C ILE A 463 16.22 -4.30 22.25
N GLU A 464 16.93 -3.26 22.68
CA GLU A 464 17.54 -3.17 24.01
C GLU A 464 17.22 -1.82 24.64
N LYS A 465 16.88 -1.81 25.93
CA LYS A 465 16.70 -0.56 26.69
C LYS A 465 18.09 0.01 27.04
N MET A 466 18.32 1.26 26.70
CA MET A 466 19.56 1.99 27.00
C MET A 466 19.46 2.73 28.35
N ASN A 467 20.61 3.11 28.90
CA ASN A 467 20.67 3.89 30.15
C ASN A 467 20.06 5.28 29.96
N GLU A 468 19.15 5.66 30.87
CA GLU A 468 18.35 6.89 30.83
C GLU A 468 19.17 8.18 31.07
N ALA A 469 20.44 8.06 31.48
CA ALA A 469 21.31 9.20 31.78
C ALA A 469 21.62 10.13 30.57
N GLN A 470 21.26 9.71 29.35
CA GLN A 470 21.42 10.46 28.10
C GLN A 470 20.08 10.84 27.45
N ALA A 471 18.95 10.61 28.14
CA ALA A 471 17.63 10.92 27.60
C ALA A 471 17.38 12.43 27.60
N PRO A 472 16.85 13.01 26.50
CA PRO A 472 16.37 14.39 26.48
C PRO A 472 15.24 14.63 27.51
N ASP A 473 15.08 15.87 27.95
CA ASP A 473 14.00 16.26 28.87
C ASP A 473 12.62 15.88 28.29
N GLY A 474 11.81 15.17 29.08
CA GLY A 474 10.48 14.68 28.69
C GLY A 474 10.44 13.28 28.07
N VAL A 475 11.59 12.62 27.87
CA VAL A 475 11.67 11.23 27.41
C VAL A 475 11.64 10.27 28.60
N VAL A 476 10.73 9.30 28.57
CA VAL A 476 10.52 8.30 29.64
C VAL A 476 11.46 7.10 29.51
N GLY A 477 11.99 6.84 28.32
CA GLY A 477 12.91 5.73 28.09
C GLY A 477 13.61 5.81 26.74
N VAL A 478 14.80 5.22 26.66
CA VAL A 478 15.62 5.17 25.43
C VAL A 478 15.83 3.71 25.04
N TYR A 479 15.62 3.39 23.77
CA TYR A 479 15.73 2.03 23.24
C TYR A 479 16.57 2.02 21.98
N LYS A 480 17.41 1.00 21.82
CA LYS A 480 18.21 0.76 20.62
C LYS A 480 17.67 -0.45 19.88
N LEU A 481 17.10 -0.21 18.70
CA LEU A 481 16.68 -1.23 17.76
C LEU A 481 17.79 -1.48 16.75
N THR A 482 18.35 -2.68 16.68
CA THR A 482 19.35 -3.06 15.67
C THR A 482 18.71 -4.00 14.65
N ILE A 483 18.72 -3.62 13.37
CA ILE A 483 18.11 -4.39 12.28
C ILE A 483 19.22 -4.87 11.35
N CYS A 484 19.40 -6.19 11.24
CA CYS A 484 20.41 -6.79 10.38
C CYS A 484 19.75 -7.46 9.17
N VAL A 485 20.28 -7.19 7.98
CA VAL A 485 19.73 -7.67 6.71
C VAL A 485 20.84 -8.28 5.87
N ARG A 486 20.52 -9.37 5.17
CA ARG A 486 21.36 -9.97 4.12
C ARG A 486 20.50 -10.37 2.91
N PRO A 487 20.86 -9.96 1.69
CA PRO A 487 20.13 -10.38 0.49
C PRO A 487 20.47 -11.85 0.18
N LEU A 488 19.46 -12.59 -0.29
CA LEU A 488 19.62 -13.97 -0.78
C LEU A 488 19.92 -13.95 -2.28
N GLU A 489 20.41 -15.08 -2.80
CA GLU A 489 20.76 -15.23 -4.22
C GLU A 489 19.58 -14.86 -5.14
N GLY A 490 19.88 -14.13 -6.23
CA GLY A 490 18.87 -13.61 -7.17
C GLY A 490 18.10 -12.38 -6.68
N THR A 491 18.47 -11.79 -5.54
CA THR A 491 17.90 -10.54 -5.03
C THR A 491 18.88 -9.40 -5.22
N SER A 492 18.41 -8.27 -5.76
CA SER A 492 19.24 -7.06 -5.89
C SER A 492 19.80 -6.64 -4.52
N ASN A 493 21.12 -6.50 -4.44
CA ASN A 493 21.80 -5.85 -3.32
C ASN A 493 21.70 -4.31 -3.40
N LYS A 494 21.30 -3.75 -4.55
CA LYS A 494 21.14 -2.30 -4.72
C LYS A 494 19.73 -1.85 -4.34
N MET A 495 19.64 -0.67 -3.73
CA MET A 495 18.40 0.04 -3.37
C MET A 495 17.41 -0.83 -2.58
N THR A 496 17.75 -1.14 -1.32
CA THR A 496 16.87 -1.80 -0.36
C THR A 496 16.18 -0.77 0.54
N ILE A 497 14.92 -1.01 0.87
CA ILE A 497 14.13 -0.17 1.79
C ILE A 497 13.84 -0.96 3.06
N LEU A 498 14.08 -0.30 4.20
CA LEU A 498 13.60 -0.71 5.52
C LEU A 498 12.40 0.18 5.88
N ASP A 499 11.24 -0.44 6.06
CA ASP A 499 10.02 0.17 6.58
C ASP A 499 9.82 -0.30 8.02
N VAL A 500 10.09 0.60 8.97
CA VAL A 500 10.07 0.32 10.40
C VAL A 500 8.86 1.02 10.99
N SER A 501 7.79 0.26 11.26
CA SER A 501 6.64 0.77 12.01
C SER A 501 7.07 1.10 13.44
N LEU A 502 6.64 2.25 13.95
CA LEU A 502 6.98 2.68 15.31
C LEU A 502 5.93 2.19 16.32
N PRO A 503 6.33 1.77 17.53
CA PRO A 503 5.37 1.45 18.58
C PRO A 503 4.67 2.73 19.08
N SER A 504 3.43 2.59 19.55
CA SER A 504 2.68 3.74 20.09
C SER A 504 3.43 4.44 21.22
N GLY A 505 3.61 5.75 21.11
CA GLY A 505 4.36 6.55 22.10
C GLY A 505 5.87 6.54 21.93
N PHE A 506 6.38 6.02 20.80
CA PHE A 506 7.79 6.06 20.44
C PHE A 506 8.03 6.96 19.23
N VAL A 507 9.16 7.66 19.26
CA VAL A 507 9.67 8.49 18.15
C VAL A 507 11.14 8.16 17.90
N PRO A 508 11.65 8.27 16.66
CA PRO A 508 13.06 8.02 16.39
C PRO A 508 13.92 9.21 16.80
N ASP A 509 15.17 8.94 17.20
CA ASP A 509 16.16 9.98 17.40
C ASP A 509 16.71 10.49 16.06
N TYR A 510 16.28 11.68 15.67
CA TYR A 510 16.75 12.33 14.45
C TYR A 510 18.25 12.64 14.47
N THR A 511 18.85 12.83 15.65
CA THR A 511 20.29 13.12 15.77
C THR A 511 21.10 11.90 15.37
N SER A 512 20.83 10.74 15.97
CA SER A 512 21.42 9.45 15.59
C SER A 512 21.21 9.14 14.10
N LEU A 513 20.01 9.38 13.55
CA LEU A 513 19.75 9.15 12.13
C LEU A 513 20.58 10.06 11.21
N ASN A 514 20.74 11.34 11.56
CA ASN A 514 21.57 12.28 10.80
C ASN A 514 23.06 11.93 10.86
N GLU A 515 23.53 11.40 11.98
CA GLU A 515 24.89 10.87 12.10
C GLU A 515 25.08 9.68 11.16
N LEU A 516 24.12 8.74 11.10
CA LEU A 516 24.17 7.58 10.20
C LEU A 516 24.22 7.98 8.71
N LEU A 517 23.51 9.05 8.32
CA LEU A 517 23.60 9.64 6.97
C LEU A 517 25.00 10.20 6.66
N SER A 518 25.66 10.75 7.68
CA SER A 518 26.92 11.49 7.53
C SER A 518 28.17 10.61 7.63
N ARG A 519 28.01 9.30 7.93
CA ARG A 519 29.15 8.39 8.04
C ARG A 519 29.85 8.19 6.70
N LYS A 520 31.18 7.99 6.74
CA LYS A 520 32.00 7.73 5.53
C LYS A 520 31.62 6.43 4.81
N ASP A 521 31.17 5.42 5.56
CA ASP A 521 30.68 4.14 5.04
C ASP A 521 29.23 4.23 4.50
N LYS A 522 28.54 5.38 4.69
CA LYS A 522 27.17 5.64 4.24
C LYS A 522 26.19 4.51 4.56
N LEU A 523 26.10 4.17 5.86
CA LEU A 523 25.26 3.07 6.35
C LEU A 523 23.76 3.25 6.02
N ILE A 524 23.31 4.49 5.92
CA ILE A 524 22.00 4.82 5.34
C ILE A 524 22.19 6.00 4.39
N HIS A 525 21.34 6.08 3.37
CA HIS A 525 21.46 7.11 2.34
C HIS A 525 20.35 8.14 2.39
N PHE A 526 19.18 7.76 2.89
CA PHE A 526 18.05 8.65 3.08
C PHE A 526 17.10 8.05 4.12
N TYR A 527 16.44 8.88 4.92
CA TYR A 527 15.34 8.45 5.77
C TYR A 527 14.20 9.48 5.75
N GLN A 528 12.98 9.02 6.00
CA GLN A 528 11.82 9.87 6.21
C GLN A 528 10.86 9.25 7.20
N LEU A 529 10.20 10.08 8.00
CA LEU A 529 9.06 9.65 8.79
C LEU A 529 7.80 9.81 7.96
N ASP A 530 7.12 8.70 7.68
CA ASP A 530 5.87 8.69 6.96
C ASP A 530 4.71 8.56 7.96
N LYS A 531 3.89 9.61 8.03
CA LYS A 531 2.68 9.64 8.87
C LYS A 531 1.39 9.41 8.08
N GLU A 532 1.48 9.28 6.76
CA GLU A 532 0.32 9.18 5.86
C GLU A 532 0.10 7.75 5.36
N LEU A 533 1.16 6.97 5.19
CA LEU A 533 1.10 5.57 4.74
C LEU A 533 0.82 4.54 5.85
N SER A 534 0.88 4.97 7.12
CA SER A 534 0.69 4.11 8.28
C SER A 534 0.00 4.91 9.38
N ASP A 535 -1.18 4.47 9.81
CA ASP A 535 -1.92 5.09 10.93
C ASP A 535 -1.10 5.15 12.24
N LYS A 536 -0.01 4.37 12.32
CA LYS A 536 0.92 4.27 13.46
C LYS A 536 2.20 5.08 13.29
N GLY A 537 2.45 5.64 12.11
CA GLY A 537 3.73 6.25 11.73
C GLY A 537 4.82 5.19 11.42
N SER A 538 5.48 5.34 10.28
CA SER A 538 6.58 4.46 9.84
C SER A 538 7.85 5.27 9.57
N LEU A 539 8.99 4.79 10.06
CA LEU A 539 10.31 5.27 9.67
C LEU A 539 10.77 4.50 8.43
N ILE A 540 10.90 5.19 7.31
CA ILE A 540 11.36 4.62 6.03
C ILE A 540 12.84 4.96 5.84
N ILE A 541 13.70 3.95 5.73
CA ILE A 541 15.15 4.09 5.55
C ILE A 541 15.57 3.48 4.22
N HIS A 542 16.40 4.19 3.46
CA HIS A 542 16.92 3.76 2.17
C HIS A 542 18.40 3.39 2.27
N ILE A 543 18.73 2.21 1.73
CA ILE A 543 20.08 1.67 1.65
C ILE A 543 20.40 1.43 0.17
N TYR A 544 21.30 2.21 -0.42
CA TYR A 544 21.53 2.15 -1.87
C TYR A 544 22.39 0.97 -2.29
N ASP A 545 23.23 0.48 -1.38
CA ASP A 545 24.05 -0.69 -1.59
C ASP A 545 24.12 -1.50 -0.29
N LEU A 546 23.48 -2.66 -0.33
CA LEU A 546 23.43 -3.65 0.73
C LEU A 546 24.45 -4.75 0.47
N SER A 547 25.46 -4.52 -0.38
CA SER A 547 26.58 -5.44 -0.60
C SER A 547 27.18 -5.83 0.75
N PRO A 548 26.97 -7.09 1.19
CA PRO A 548 27.49 -7.51 2.47
C PRO A 548 29.01 -7.48 2.41
N SER A 549 29.65 -7.09 3.51
CA SER A 549 31.05 -7.47 3.70
C SER A 549 31.09 -9.00 3.63
N PRO A 550 32.12 -9.64 3.03
CA PRO A 550 32.13 -11.08 2.74
C PRO A 550 31.75 -12.00 3.92
N ASN A 551 31.85 -11.51 5.16
CA ASN A 551 31.63 -12.27 6.39
C ASN A 551 30.65 -11.61 7.40
N SER A 552 29.77 -10.66 7.02
CA SER A 552 28.85 -10.04 7.98
C SER A 552 27.52 -9.55 7.40
N ASP A 553 26.45 -9.65 8.20
CA ASP A 553 25.15 -9.04 7.90
C ASP A 553 25.25 -7.50 7.90
N TYR A 554 24.39 -6.83 7.12
CA TYR A 554 24.31 -5.37 7.08
C TYR A 554 23.38 -4.88 8.19
N CYS A 555 23.92 -4.28 9.25
CA CYS A 555 23.17 -3.91 10.44
C CYS A 555 22.98 -2.39 10.57
N VAL A 556 21.73 -1.96 10.73
CA VAL A 556 21.33 -0.56 10.94
C VAL A 556 20.82 -0.39 12.38
N PRO A 557 21.52 0.38 13.24
CA PRO A 557 21.01 0.75 14.55
C PRO A 557 20.06 1.95 14.45
N VAL A 558 18.92 1.89 15.11
CA VAL A 558 17.93 2.96 15.23
C VAL A 558 17.63 3.20 16.69
N THR A 559 17.90 4.42 17.17
CA THR A 559 17.55 4.83 18.54
C THR A 559 16.11 5.34 18.56
N LEU A 560 15.33 4.86 19.52
CA LEU A 560 13.92 5.21 19.74
C LEU A 560 13.76 5.84 21.13
N TYR A 561 13.10 6.98 21.19
CA TYR A 561 12.68 7.65 22.42
C TYR A 561 11.24 7.32 22.73
N GLN A 562 10.96 6.94 23.96
CA GLN A 562 9.62 6.77 24.50
C GLN A 562 9.15 8.09 25.11
N GLU A 563 8.19 8.78 24.48
CA GLU A 563 7.67 10.06 24.98
C GLU A 563 6.66 9.86 26.13
N PHE A 564 5.93 8.74 26.14
CA PHE A 564 4.98 8.42 27.21
C PHE A 564 4.85 6.91 27.45
N THR A 565 4.49 6.55 28.69
CA THR A 565 4.29 5.14 29.07
C THR A 565 2.98 4.61 28.49
N VAL A 566 3.08 3.59 27.64
CA VAL A 566 1.93 2.86 27.11
C VAL A 566 1.92 1.45 27.70
N ARG A 567 0.77 1.01 28.21
CA ARG A 567 0.54 -0.38 28.65
C ARG A 567 -0.12 -1.17 27.53
N LEU A 568 0.16 -2.47 27.44
CA LEU A 568 -0.36 -3.38 26.41
C LEU A 568 0.03 -2.97 24.98
N LEU A 569 1.32 -2.72 24.76
CA LEU A 569 1.84 -2.35 23.44
C LEU A 569 1.70 -3.49 22.43
N GLN A 570 1.05 -3.19 21.31
CA GLN A 570 1.03 -4.08 20.15
C GLN A 570 2.44 -4.14 19.53
N PRO A 571 2.88 -5.32 19.05
CA PRO A 571 4.12 -5.44 18.28
C PRO A 571 4.12 -4.54 17.06
N SER A 572 5.27 -3.93 16.78
CA SER A 572 5.50 -3.17 15.56
C SER A 572 6.20 -4.05 14.52
N SER A 573 6.01 -3.75 13.24
CA SER A 573 6.64 -4.49 12.15
C SER A 573 7.92 -3.81 11.65
N ILE A 574 8.85 -4.63 11.19
CA ILE A 574 9.98 -4.25 10.34
C ILE A 574 9.78 -5.00 9.04
N ARG A 575 9.74 -4.27 7.93
CA ARG A 575 9.65 -4.85 6.59
C ARG A 575 10.85 -4.40 5.76
N VAL A 576 11.60 -5.36 5.25
CA VAL A 576 12.66 -5.14 4.27
C VAL A 576 12.21 -5.58 2.89
N TYR A 577 12.48 -4.77 1.87
CA TYR A 577 12.17 -5.13 0.49
C TYR A 577 13.13 -4.45 -0.51
N SER A 578 13.34 -5.13 -1.64
CA SER A 578 14.06 -4.55 -2.77
C SER A 578 13.18 -3.49 -3.44
N TYR A 579 13.73 -2.29 -3.69
CA TYR A 579 12.98 -1.22 -4.36
C TYR A 579 12.57 -1.60 -5.79
N TYR A 580 13.39 -2.39 -6.48
CA TYR A 580 13.15 -2.81 -7.87
C TYR A 580 12.33 -4.11 -7.98
N GLN A 581 12.24 -4.89 -6.89
CA GLN A 581 11.58 -6.20 -6.83
C GLN A 581 10.79 -6.32 -5.52
N SER A 582 9.69 -5.57 -5.39
CA SER A 582 8.95 -5.46 -4.12
C SER A 582 8.35 -6.78 -3.60
N GLU A 583 8.18 -7.76 -4.49
CA GLU A 583 7.80 -9.14 -4.17
C GLU A 583 8.89 -9.90 -3.41
N LYS A 584 10.15 -9.48 -3.55
CA LYS A 584 11.28 -9.92 -2.70
C LYS A 584 11.26 -9.08 -1.43
N SER A 585 10.62 -9.60 -0.39
CA SER A 585 10.49 -8.94 0.90
C SER A 585 10.53 -9.91 2.07
N CYS A 586 10.83 -9.38 3.25
CA CYS A 586 10.80 -10.09 4.52
C CYS A 586 10.22 -9.16 5.58
N THR A 587 9.28 -9.67 6.38
CA THR A 587 8.62 -8.92 7.45
C THR A 587 8.83 -9.67 8.76
N SER A 588 9.20 -8.94 9.81
CA SER A 588 9.33 -9.43 11.17
C SER A 588 8.69 -8.44 12.15
N PHE A 589 8.44 -8.88 13.38
CA PHE A 589 7.77 -8.07 14.40
C PHE A 589 8.65 -7.94 15.63
N TYR A 590 8.62 -6.77 16.26
CA TYR A 590 9.41 -6.45 17.44
C TYR A 590 8.57 -5.71 18.50
N SER A 591 8.97 -5.83 19.76
CA SER A 591 8.38 -5.09 20.89
C SER A 591 9.48 -4.67 21.88
N PRO A 592 9.46 -3.42 22.38
CA PRO A 592 10.45 -2.92 23.35
C PRO A 592 10.39 -3.59 24.72
N PHE A 593 9.31 -4.31 25.04
CA PHE A 593 9.17 -5.06 26.29
C PHE A 593 9.36 -6.55 26.06
N LYS A 594 10.38 -7.15 26.70
CA LYS A 594 10.56 -8.61 26.75
C LYS A 594 9.53 -9.23 27.69
N SER A 595 8.31 -9.41 27.19
CA SER A 595 7.35 -10.43 27.65
C SER A 595 6.09 -10.40 26.77
N SER A 596 5.67 -11.58 26.30
CA SER A 596 4.26 -11.99 26.09
C SER A 596 3.57 -11.81 24.72
N THR A 597 4.25 -11.68 23.59
CA THR A 597 3.52 -11.54 22.30
C THR A 597 3.14 -12.87 21.64
N ASP A 598 3.79 -13.98 21.99
CA ASP A 598 3.48 -15.31 21.43
C ASP A 598 2.65 -16.21 22.36
N GLU A 599 2.45 -15.81 23.62
CA GLU A 599 1.93 -16.69 24.67
C GLU A 599 0.59 -16.20 25.27
N ASP A 600 0.09 -15.02 24.85
CA ASP A 600 -1.16 -14.43 25.35
C ASP A 600 -2.38 -14.70 24.43
N ILE A 601 -2.20 -15.46 23.34
CA ILE A 601 -3.26 -15.81 22.38
C ILE A 601 -3.28 -17.32 22.19
N ILE A 602 -4.43 -17.95 22.49
CA ILE A 602 -4.66 -19.36 22.18
C ILE A 602 -5.40 -19.42 20.85
N CYS A 603 -4.77 -20.03 19.83
CA CYS A 603 -5.33 -20.20 18.50
C CYS A 603 -5.54 -21.68 18.16
N SER A 604 -6.66 -21.96 17.51
CA SER A 604 -6.96 -23.18 16.76
C SER A 604 -7.31 -22.81 15.31
N LYS A 605 -7.49 -23.80 14.43
CA LYS A 605 -7.96 -23.60 13.05
C LYS A 605 -9.34 -22.93 12.97
N ASN A 606 -10.13 -23.00 14.03
CA ASN A 606 -11.52 -22.52 14.07
C ASN A 606 -11.71 -21.24 14.92
N GLY A 607 -10.63 -20.66 15.45
CA GLY A 607 -10.69 -19.39 16.17
C GLY A 607 -9.49 -19.13 17.06
N CYS A 608 -9.29 -17.86 17.40
CA CYS A 608 -8.30 -17.43 18.38
C CYS A 608 -8.99 -16.66 19.49
N ALA A 609 -8.58 -16.88 20.75
CA ALA A 609 -8.99 -16.04 21.86
C ALA A 609 -7.77 -15.38 22.50
N CYS A 610 -7.89 -14.08 22.74
CA CYS A 610 -6.90 -13.28 23.46
C CYS A 610 -7.13 -13.46 24.96
N ILE A 611 -6.07 -13.76 25.71
CA ILE A 611 -6.14 -13.87 27.16
C ILE A 611 -5.99 -12.47 27.74
N ASP A 612 -7.13 -11.91 28.15
CA ASP A 612 -7.19 -10.60 28.79
C ASP A 612 -6.29 -10.56 30.04
N LYS A 613 -5.53 -9.48 30.20
CA LYS A 613 -4.74 -9.22 31.42
C LYS A 613 -5.60 -8.71 32.59
N ASN A 614 -6.88 -8.42 32.35
CA ASN A 614 -7.87 -8.24 33.41
C ASN A 614 -8.20 -9.59 34.02
N CYS A 615 -7.71 -9.82 35.22
CA CYS A 615 -7.92 -11.08 35.92
C CYS A 615 -9.29 -11.11 36.60
N PRO A 616 -10.09 -12.17 36.41
CA PRO A 616 -11.27 -12.38 37.24
C PRO A 616 -10.84 -12.65 38.69
N SER A 617 -11.71 -12.25 39.62
CA SER A 617 -11.56 -12.51 41.06
C SER A 617 -12.69 -13.39 41.54
N VAL A 618 -12.40 -14.40 42.36
CA VAL A 618 -13.44 -15.22 42.99
C VAL A 618 -14.20 -14.37 44.00
N LYS A 619 -15.49 -14.15 43.72
CA LYS A 619 -16.38 -13.34 44.55
C LYS A 619 -16.82 -14.15 45.77
N LYS A 620 -17.00 -13.45 46.91
CA LYS A 620 -17.55 -14.05 48.13
C LYS A 620 -19.08 -13.99 48.09
N ALA A 621 -19.73 -15.16 48.21
CA ALA A 621 -21.18 -15.31 48.12
C ALA A 621 -21.99 -14.39 49.06
N GLN A 622 -21.42 -14.04 50.22
CA GLN A 622 -22.04 -13.20 51.24
C GLN A 622 -22.24 -11.74 50.80
N LEU A 623 -21.48 -11.28 49.81
CA LEU A 623 -21.50 -9.90 49.31
C LEU A 623 -22.41 -9.73 48.07
N LEU A 624 -23.08 -10.79 47.62
CA LEU A 624 -23.79 -10.84 46.34
C LEU A 624 -25.28 -11.11 46.50
N THR A 625 -26.11 -10.34 45.81
CA THR A 625 -27.57 -10.51 45.81
C THR A 625 -28.03 -11.51 44.75
N ALA A 626 -29.30 -11.91 44.80
CA ALA A 626 -29.88 -12.75 43.74
C ALA A 626 -30.01 -11.99 42.41
N SER A 627 -30.24 -10.67 42.46
CA SER A 627 -30.33 -9.81 41.27
C SER A 627 -29.02 -9.76 40.52
N ASP A 628 -27.89 -9.57 41.23
CA ASP A 628 -26.57 -9.49 40.57
C ASP A 628 -26.22 -10.77 39.79
N ARG A 629 -26.65 -11.93 40.32
CA ARG A 629 -26.46 -13.24 39.67
C ARG A 629 -27.39 -13.41 38.48
N GLU A 630 -28.63 -12.92 38.58
CA GLU A 630 -29.61 -12.96 37.50
C GLU A 630 -29.21 -12.04 36.34
N ASP A 631 -28.77 -10.81 36.63
CA ASP A 631 -28.31 -9.85 35.62
C ASP A 631 -27.13 -10.42 34.80
N GLU A 632 -26.13 -11.02 35.45
CA GLU A 632 -24.98 -11.60 34.75
C GLU A 632 -25.32 -12.90 34.00
N ALA A 633 -26.09 -13.80 34.63
CA ALA A 633 -26.49 -15.07 33.99
C ALA A 633 -27.40 -14.84 32.78
N CYS A 634 -28.21 -13.78 32.82
CA CYS A 634 -29.19 -13.45 31.79
C CYS A 634 -28.68 -12.47 30.74
N PHE A 635 -27.46 -11.96 30.92
CA PHE A 635 -26.77 -11.20 29.88
C PHE A 635 -26.40 -12.12 28.69
N GLY A 636 -27.20 -12.08 27.64
CA GLY A 636 -26.96 -12.85 26.41
C GLY A 636 -27.00 -14.38 26.60
N THR A 637 -26.09 -15.09 25.93
CA THR A 637 -26.00 -16.56 25.96
C THR A 637 -24.94 -17.07 26.93
N ASN A 638 -24.65 -16.32 28.00
CA ASN A 638 -23.67 -16.70 29.02
C ASN A 638 -23.95 -18.12 29.57
N PRO A 639 -22.99 -19.06 29.46
CA PRO A 639 -23.11 -20.37 30.09
C PRO A 639 -23.08 -20.27 31.61
N VAL A 640 -23.90 -21.07 32.28
CA VAL A 640 -23.96 -21.12 33.76
C VAL A 640 -23.75 -22.55 34.23
N TYR A 641 -22.60 -22.80 34.85
CA TYR A 641 -22.14 -24.13 35.27
C TYR A 641 -21.74 -24.16 36.75
N ASN A 642 -21.91 -25.32 37.36
CA ASN A 642 -21.21 -25.66 38.60
C ASN A 642 -19.99 -26.51 38.21
N ILE A 643 -18.80 -26.03 38.51
CA ILE A 643 -17.53 -26.63 38.08
C ILE A 643 -16.66 -27.01 39.27
N GLN A 644 -15.97 -28.14 39.16
CA GLN A 644 -15.01 -28.62 40.16
C GLN A 644 -13.59 -28.60 39.59
N VAL A 645 -12.63 -28.01 40.31
CA VAL A 645 -11.23 -27.98 39.88
C VAL A 645 -10.57 -29.33 40.15
N LYS A 646 -10.24 -30.12 39.12
CA LYS A 646 -9.59 -31.43 39.28
C LYS A 646 -8.07 -31.33 39.31
N HIS A 647 -7.50 -30.56 38.40
CA HIS A 647 -6.06 -30.41 38.28
C HIS A 647 -5.69 -28.98 37.90
N ILE A 648 -4.59 -28.48 38.48
CA ILE A 648 -3.98 -27.20 38.12
C ILE A 648 -2.63 -27.52 37.50
N GLN A 649 -2.50 -27.32 36.19
CA GLN A 649 -1.25 -27.46 35.46
C GLN A 649 -0.63 -26.06 35.35
N GLU A 650 0.43 -25.83 36.11
CA GLU A 650 1.26 -24.65 35.95
C GLU A 650 2.24 -24.95 34.82
N ASP A 651 2.01 -24.36 33.65
CA ASP A 651 2.99 -24.43 32.57
C ASP A 651 4.18 -23.50 32.92
N GLU A 652 5.38 -23.81 32.41
CA GLU A 652 6.58 -22.99 32.68
C GLU A 652 6.49 -21.56 32.08
N ASN A 653 5.47 -21.28 31.27
CA ASN A 653 5.26 -20.04 30.50
C ASN A 653 4.31 -19.03 31.19
N THR A 654 3.68 -18.13 30.41
CA THR A 654 2.77 -17.05 30.87
C THR A 654 1.33 -17.50 31.16
N LEU A 655 0.97 -18.77 30.95
CA LEU A 655 -0.40 -19.28 31.12
C LEU A 655 -0.51 -20.31 32.24
N ILE A 656 -1.69 -20.38 32.87
CA ILE A 656 -2.08 -21.43 33.79
C ILE A 656 -3.28 -22.16 33.22
N LYS A 657 -3.20 -23.49 33.21
CA LYS A 657 -4.26 -24.36 32.74
C LYS A 657 -4.94 -25.05 33.91
N TYR A 658 -6.23 -24.83 34.05
CA TYR A 658 -7.09 -25.49 35.02
C TYR A 658 -7.93 -26.54 34.29
N LYS A 659 -7.76 -27.79 34.68
CA LYS A 659 -8.66 -28.86 34.24
C LYS A 659 -9.82 -28.94 35.22
N MET A 660 -11.01 -28.63 34.74
CA MET A 660 -12.22 -28.53 35.55
C MET A 660 -13.30 -29.48 35.02
N GLU A 661 -14.05 -30.10 35.93
CA GLU A 661 -15.17 -30.99 35.62
C GLU A 661 -16.48 -30.24 35.82
N ILE A 662 -17.34 -30.22 34.80
CA ILE A 662 -18.68 -29.62 34.87
C ILE A 662 -19.59 -30.60 35.64
N GLN A 663 -19.91 -30.28 36.89
CA GLN A 663 -20.80 -31.09 37.73
C GLN A 663 -22.24 -30.99 37.28
N LYS A 664 -22.69 -29.79 36.92
CA LYS A 664 -24.05 -29.52 36.45
C LYS A 664 -24.06 -28.27 35.57
N ALA A 665 -24.82 -28.33 34.47
CA ALA A 665 -25.09 -27.18 33.62
C ALA A 665 -26.53 -26.71 33.83
N TYR A 666 -26.70 -25.42 34.17
CA TYR A 666 -28.01 -24.81 34.40
C TYR A 666 -28.47 -23.98 33.20
N LYS A 667 -27.52 -23.40 32.46
CA LYS A 667 -27.76 -22.72 31.19
C LYS A 667 -26.62 -23.06 30.23
N LEU A 668 -26.96 -23.57 29.05
CA LEU A 668 -25.99 -23.86 28.01
C LEU A 668 -25.62 -22.57 27.27
N GLY A 669 -24.34 -22.41 26.98
CA GLY A 669 -23.82 -21.37 26.10
C GLY A 669 -23.57 -21.91 24.69
N ASN A 670 -22.49 -21.45 24.07
CA ASN A 670 -22.10 -21.88 22.71
C ASN A 670 -21.36 -23.24 22.68
N ASP A 671 -20.97 -23.78 23.83
CA ASP A 671 -20.46 -25.16 23.94
C ASP A 671 -21.65 -26.14 23.89
N LEU A 672 -21.93 -26.64 22.69
CA LEU A 672 -23.04 -27.57 22.42
C LEU A 672 -22.74 -29.01 22.85
N GLN A 673 -21.53 -29.30 23.35
CA GLN A 673 -21.08 -30.65 23.73
C GLN A 673 -20.93 -30.81 25.26
N VAL A 674 -21.52 -29.92 26.06
CA VAL A 674 -21.49 -30.04 27.53
C VAL A 674 -22.49 -31.09 28.00
N ASP A 675 -21.98 -32.12 28.66
CA ASP A 675 -22.78 -33.08 29.45
C ASP A 675 -22.28 -33.13 30.91
N VAL A 676 -23.06 -33.72 31.81
CA VAL A 676 -22.72 -33.90 33.22
C VAL A 676 -21.44 -34.73 33.36
N LYS A 677 -20.48 -34.26 34.17
CA LYS A 677 -19.13 -34.81 34.39
C LYS A 677 -18.16 -34.69 33.22
N THR A 678 -18.43 -33.79 32.29
CA THR A 678 -17.47 -33.51 31.21
C THR A 678 -16.30 -32.68 31.73
N GLU A 679 -15.07 -33.09 31.41
CA GLU A 679 -13.86 -32.29 31.68
C GLU A 679 -13.61 -31.27 30.57
N ARG A 680 -13.21 -30.06 30.98
CA ARG A 680 -12.88 -28.95 30.11
C ARG A 680 -11.61 -28.27 30.60
N ASP A 681 -10.86 -27.74 29.65
CA ASP A 681 -9.67 -26.95 29.92
C ASP A 681 -10.04 -25.48 30.03
N PHE A 682 -9.63 -24.86 31.14
CA PHE A 682 -9.81 -23.44 31.42
C PHE A 682 -8.44 -22.76 31.50
N TYR A 683 -8.25 -21.68 30.76
CA TYR A 683 -6.98 -20.98 30.65
C TYR A 683 -7.06 -19.61 31.32
N ALA A 684 -6.03 -19.23 32.04
CA ALA A 684 -5.86 -17.88 32.58
C ALA A 684 -4.41 -17.42 32.43
N HIS A 685 -4.20 -16.10 32.37
CA HIS A 685 -2.85 -15.56 32.44
C HIS A 685 -2.24 -15.82 33.82
N ARG A 686 -0.94 -16.10 33.89
CA ARG A 686 -0.21 -16.46 35.12
C ARG A 686 -0.28 -15.38 36.20
N MET A 687 -0.32 -14.12 35.79
CA MET A 687 -0.53 -12.99 36.71
C MET A 687 -1.86 -13.07 37.50
N CYS A 688 -2.84 -13.82 37.00
CA CYS A 688 -4.15 -14.00 37.62
C CYS A 688 -4.17 -15.10 38.68
N GLN A 689 -3.07 -15.83 38.90
CA GLN A 689 -3.00 -16.91 39.88
C GLN A 689 -3.42 -16.45 41.28
N THR A 690 -2.89 -15.30 41.71
CA THR A 690 -3.14 -14.75 43.04
C THR A 690 -4.56 -14.22 43.19
N SER A 691 -5.15 -13.63 42.14
CA SER A 691 -6.52 -13.09 42.18
C SER A 691 -7.59 -14.17 42.07
N LEU A 692 -7.31 -15.23 41.30
CA LEU A 692 -8.20 -16.38 41.13
C LEU A 692 -8.21 -17.25 42.39
N GLY A 693 -7.04 -17.61 42.92
CA GLY A 693 -6.95 -18.40 44.17
C GLY A 693 -7.75 -19.71 44.15
N LEU A 694 -7.96 -20.30 42.98
CA LEU A 694 -8.76 -21.52 42.78
C LEU A 694 -8.06 -22.71 43.45
N LYS A 695 -8.84 -23.52 44.18
CA LYS A 695 -8.32 -24.66 44.95
C LYS A 695 -8.77 -25.96 44.32
N LYS A 696 -7.86 -26.94 44.30
CA LYS A 696 -8.16 -28.31 43.88
C LYS A 696 -9.32 -28.89 44.71
N ASP A 697 -10.18 -29.65 44.06
CA ASP A 697 -11.36 -30.34 44.58
C ASP A 697 -12.50 -29.46 45.12
N LYS A 698 -12.36 -28.12 45.02
CA LYS A 698 -13.41 -27.16 45.37
C LYS A 698 -14.38 -26.91 44.21
N LEU A 699 -15.62 -26.56 44.59
CA LEU A 699 -16.72 -26.24 43.67
C LEU A 699 -16.86 -24.74 43.51
N TYR A 700 -17.13 -24.32 42.28
CA TYR A 700 -17.33 -22.92 41.92
C TYR A 700 -18.54 -22.79 40.99
N LEU A 701 -19.33 -21.75 41.21
CA LEU A 701 -20.31 -21.27 40.24
C LEU A 701 -19.56 -20.44 39.19
N PHE A 702 -19.69 -20.86 37.95
CA PHE A 702 -19.11 -20.22 36.78
C PHE A 702 -20.21 -19.63 35.90
N ILE A 703 -20.12 -18.33 35.61
CA ILE A 703 -20.88 -17.68 34.54
C ILE A 703 -19.85 -17.16 33.55
N GLY A 704 -19.82 -17.79 32.37
CA GLY A 704 -18.84 -17.49 31.33
C GLY A 704 -19.35 -16.48 30.31
N ASN A 705 -18.46 -16.00 29.46
CA ASN A 705 -18.82 -15.22 28.28
C ASN A 705 -18.72 -16.11 27.01
N PRO A 706 -19.71 -16.09 26.11
CA PRO A 706 -19.66 -16.85 24.85
C PRO A 706 -18.44 -16.53 23.97
N LYS A 707 -17.88 -15.31 24.08
CA LYS A 707 -16.67 -14.89 23.34
C LYS A 707 -15.39 -15.53 23.88
N ASP A 708 -15.41 -16.05 25.10
CA ASP A 708 -14.24 -16.65 25.77
C ASP A 708 -14.18 -18.17 25.60
N ILE A 709 -15.05 -18.73 24.75
CA ILE A 709 -15.09 -20.16 24.42
C ILE A 709 -14.27 -20.42 23.16
N ILE A 710 -13.28 -21.30 23.25
CA ILE A 710 -12.40 -21.71 22.16
C ILE A 710 -12.80 -23.11 21.70
N VAL A 711 -12.90 -23.33 20.40
CA VAL A 711 -13.07 -24.67 19.80
C VAL A 711 -11.70 -25.14 19.32
N GLY A 712 -11.16 -26.20 19.92
CA GLY A 712 -9.89 -26.83 19.54
C GLY A 712 -9.94 -27.52 18.16
N ASP A 713 -8.76 -27.86 17.64
CA ASP A 713 -8.61 -28.54 16.34
C ASP A 713 -9.25 -29.94 16.31
N ASP A 714 -9.40 -30.56 17.48
CA ASP A 714 -10.07 -31.84 17.71
C ASP A 714 -11.59 -31.69 17.92
N GLY A 715 -12.13 -30.47 17.83
CA GLY A 715 -13.53 -30.17 18.09
C GLY A 715 -13.89 -30.09 19.58
N SER A 716 -12.91 -30.20 20.48
CA SER A 716 -13.12 -29.99 21.92
C SER A 716 -13.32 -28.52 22.25
N TYR A 717 -14.04 -28.22 23.33
CA TYR A 717 -14.24 -26.85 23.79
C TYR A 717 -13.30 -26.54 24.96
N SER A 718 -12.83 -25.31 25.02
CA SER A 718 -12.00 -24.76 26.09
C SER A 718 -12.50 -23.37 26.46
N TYR A 719 -12.15 -22.89 27.65
CA TYR A 719 -12.65 -21.63 28.19
C TYR A 719 -11.48 -20.72 28.60
N VAL A 720 -11.61 -19.43 28.36
CA VAL A 720 -10.68 -18.41 28.86
C VAL A 720 -11.30 -17.71 30.07
N LEU A 721 -10.57 -17.65 31.17
CA LEU A 721 -10.96 -16.92 32.38
C LEU A 721 -10.55 -15.44 32.20
N SER A 722 -11.40 -14.67 31.51
CA SER A 722 -11.22 -13.23 31.26
C SER A 722 -11.76 -12.36 32.41
N GLY A 723 -11.54 -11.05 32.35
CA GLY A 723 -12.09 -10.09 33.32
C GLY A 723 -13.62 -10.06 33.39
N ASN A 724 -14.31 -10.57 32.36
CA ASN A 724 -15.76 -10.70 32.31
C ASN A 724 -16.26 -12.05 32.85
N THR A 725 -15.36 -12.93 33.30
CA THR A 725 -15.74 -14.22 33.84
C THR A 725 -16.20 -14.07 35.29
N TRP A 726 -17.40 -14.56 35.60
CA TRP A 726 -17.89 -14.64 36.97
C TRP A 726 -17.48 -15.96 37.61
N LEU A 727 -16.80 -15.87 38.76
CA LEU A 727 -16.48 -17.01 39.61
C LEU A 727 -16.93 -16.73 41.05
N GLU A 728 -17.64 -17.69 41.65
CA GLU A 728 -18.10 -17.64 43.04
C GLU A 728 -17.87 -19.00 43.70
N GLU A 729 -17.32 -19.05 44.91
CA GLU A 729 -17.18 -20.33 45.64
C GLU A 729 -18.58 -20.89 45.96
N PHE A 730 -18.81 -22.14 45.58
CA PHE A 730 -20.13 -22.77 45.65
C PHE A 730 -20.28 -23.59 46.93
N GLU A 731 -21.30 -23.26 47.73
CA GLU A 731 -21.70 -24.01 48.92
C GLU A 731 -23.11 -24.60 48.72
N SER A 732 -23.23 -25.91 48.94
CA SER A 732 -24.52 -26.62 48.84
C SER A 732 -25.47 -26.17 49.96
N GLY A 733 -26.75 -25.95 49.63
CA GLY A 733 -27.79 -25.43 50.51
C GLY A 733 -27.83 -23.91 50.67
N GLY A 734 -27.02 -23.17 49.90
CA GLY A 734 -26.88 -21.71 49.98
C GLY A 734 -27.84 -20.90 49.07
N LYS A 735 -27.69 -19.56 49.13
CA LYS A 735 -28.45 -18.62 48.28
C LYS A 735 -28.17 -18.84 46.79
N GLN A 736 -26.99 -19.35 46.44
CA GLN A 736 -26.60 -19.71 45.08
C GLN A 736 -27.50 -20.83 44.52
N GLU A 737 -27.77 -21.87 45.30
CA GLU A 737 -28.59 -23.01 44.86
C GLU A 737 -30.05 -22.60 44.66
N THR A 738 -30.56 -21.69 45.49
CA THR A 738 -31.91 -21.13 45.30
C THR A 738 -32.02 -20.36 43.98
N PHE A 739 -31.01 -19.55 43.65
CA PHE A 739 -30.92 -18.85 42.37
C PHE A 739 -30.83 -19.82 41.19
N LEU A 740 -29.96 -20.83 41.26
CA LEU A 740 -29.76 -21.80 40.17
C LEU A 740 -31.01 -22.65 39.92
N ASN A 741 -31.72 -23.05 40.98
CA ASN A 741 -32.99 -23.77 40.86
C ASN A 741 -34.07 -22.89 40.21
N LYS A 742 -34.09 -21.58 40.51
CA LYS A 742 -34.98 -20.61 39.81
C LYS A 742 -34.59 -20.49 38.34
N LEU A 743 -33.29 -20.36 38.02
CA LEU A 743 -32.81 -20.25 36.65
C LEU A 743 -33.16 -21.50 35.82
N GLU A 744 -33.05 -22.69 36.41
CA GLU A 744 -33.38 -23.96 35.75
C GLU A 744 -34.88 -24.15 35.51
N THR A 745 -35.73 -23.65 36.42
CA THR A 745 -37.19 -23.84 36.34
C THR A 745 -37.91 -22.74 35.57
N SER A 746 -37.49 -21.49 35.73
CA SER A 746 -38.16 -20.32 35.13
C SER A 746 -37.34 -19.60 34.07
N GLY A 747 -36.07 -19.99 33.86
CA GLY A 747 -35.18 -19.27 32.95
C GLY A 747 -34.86 -17.86 33.45
N CYS A 748 -34.50 -16.98 32.51
CA CYS A 748 -34.26 -15.58 32.77
C CYS A 748 -35.58 -14.80 32.80
N SER A 749 -35.80 -14.00 33.85
CA SER A 749 -36.89 -13.03 33.88
C SER A 749 -36.70 -12.03 32.73
N THR A 750 -37.77 -11.73 31.99
CA THR A 750 -37.72 -10.82 30.83
C THR A 750 -37.67 -9.35 31.25
#